data_AF-A0A7Z8YMV5-F1
#
_entry.id   AF-A0A7Z8YMV5-F1
#
_cell.length_a   1.000
_cell.length_b   1.000
_cell.length_c   1.000
_cell.angle_alpha   90.00
_cell.angle_beta   90.00
_cell.angle_gamma   90.00
#
_symmetry.space_group_name_H-M   'P 1'
#
loop_
_entity.id
_entity.type
_entity.pdbx_description
1 polymer ?
#
loop_
_entity_poly.entity_id
_entity_poly.type
_entity_poly.pdbx_seq_one_letter_code
_entity_poly.pdbx_strand_id
1 'polypeptide(L)'
;MNPLTQEQQEIINTLFSFLEKENEHIFIVKGAAGSGKTTLIKHFIAKLQENKRLFKVMAPTGRASKVLRDKGINASTIHRGIYNFEDIIIKEVENPDDSKKSYHYVYPLHFPNENGEIVIIDEASMVSDIETKHELFTFGSGKLLSDVIQYANFSNRYSKLIFVGDNAQLPPVTDNESKALSVEYFQSEHKLNVQEAELTTIHRQLVDSTILQNANEIRNLLKKPKEQRNTFELLIKNEVEEISNIDLTSHFTDKFPEPKIGNGVIVCYSNQGAYQYNQSIREKIFPNSPNVSIGDILMAIHNNYNQGIINGDMATVTEVSADVEEIKNIPVYEKGKKIYVNFSFRNVKLKFPHLSEEVSCKIIDSLLNSPYRDLNVTEMKALYINFVMRFREKYPQYKEGSQEFKEALKTDLYFNALRVKYGYAITCHKSQGGEWDSVYVDYSGRIGLYDDALRWCYTATTRAKKELFVINPPKINGFHRLEIRPITKIGKIGKEFYQNTHTFSTPFHTENAHIALRLKYQEVESKLRSTPFSIDRIVSSNYLEKYFFKIENEIIQIDWYYDGAGIFKTLQNRPYEIENQLIETLNAPFYHEFAVNYSTENSLFKELYNRILTACSECEVQITNIVEHEANFHINYYLKTDAKFAYLQCYFTKEKGFTSALPFSEQGSEDVKLQKLVNFLIQS
;
A
#
# COMPACT_ATOMS: atom_id res chain seq x y z
N MET A 1 -7.36 -29.10 -23.06
CA MET A 1 -6.88 -28.26 -21.93
C MET A 1 -5.45 -27.82 -22.25
N ASN A 2 -5.00 -26.66 -21.76
CA ASN A 2 -3.59 -26.27 -21.89
C ASN A 2 -2.70 -27.27 -21.14
N PRO A 3 -1.49 -27.58 -21.63
CA PRO A 3 -0.59 -28.50 -20.93
C PRO A 3 -0.20 -27.94 -19.56
N LEU A 4 -0.10 -28.83 -18.57
CA LEU A 4 0.40 -28.51 -17.24
C LEU A 4 1.91 -28.30 -17.27
N THR A 5 2.40 -27.39 -16.44
CA THR A 5 3.84 -27.31 -16.17
C THR A 5 4.29 -28.43 -15.24
N GLN A 6 5.60 -28.70 -15.19
CA GLN A 6 6.16 -29.72 -14.30
C GLN A 6 5.76 -29.45 -12.84
N GLU A 7 5.90 -28.20 -12.38
CA GLU A 7 5.51 -27.77 -11.03
C GLU A 7 4.02 -28.04 -10.75
N GLN A 8 3.12 -27.71 -11.70
CA GLN A 8 1.69 -27.99 -11.55
C GLN A 8 1.40 -29.49 -11.52
N GLN A 9 2.12 -30.29 -12.30
CA GLN A 9 1.98 -31.75 -12.32
C GLN A 9 2.42 -32.38 -11.01
N GLU A 10 3.52 -31.91 -10.42
CA GLU A 10 4.03 -32.32 -9.12
C GLU A 10 3.01 -31.99 -8.01
N ILE A 11 2.47 -30.77 -7.98
CA ILE A 11 1.43 -30.39 -6.99
C ILE A 11 0.18 -31.27 -7.12
N ILE A 12 -0.27 -31.56 -8.34
CA ILE A 12 -1.40 -32.48 -8.55
C ILE A 12 -1.10 -33.87 -7.99
N ASN A 13 0.11 -34.40 -8.19
CA ASN A 13 0.49 -35.69 -7.64
C ASN A 13 0.50 -35.67 -6.10
N THR A 14 1.03 -34.59 -5.49
CA THR A 14 1.01 -34.38 -4.04
C THR A 14 -0.43 -34.27 -3.50
N LEU A 15 -1.32 -33.56 -4.19
CA LEU A 15 -2.74 -33.48 -3.84
C LEU A 15 -3.39 -34.86 -3.81
N PHE A 16 -3.17 -35.71 -4.84
CA PHE A 16 -3.71 -37.07 -4.84
C PHE A 16 -3.11 -37.94 -3.71
N SER A 17 -1.81 -37.82 -3.43
CA SER A 17 -1.21 -38.49 -2.28
C SER A 17 -1.84 -38.03 -0.96
N PHE A 18 -2.15 -36.74 -0.82
CA PHE A 18 -2.83 -36.18 0.34
C PHE A 18 -4.25 -36.73 0.53
N LEU A 19 -5.01 -36.95 -0.56
CA LEU A 19 -6.39 -37.49 -0.46
C LEU A 19 -6.45 -38.87 0.21
N GLU A 20 -5.37 -39.66 0.12
CA GLU A 20 -5.28 -41.01 0.70
C GLU A 20 -4.85 -41.03 2.18
N LYS A 21 -4.37 -39.91 2.72
CA LYS A 21 -3.90 -39.84 4.11
C LYS A 21 -5.07 -39.66 5.08
N GLU A 22 -5.16 -40.48 6.13
CA GLU A 22 -6.32 -40.45 7.04
C GLU A 22 -6.31 -39.26 8.01
N ASN A 23 -5.15 -38.88 8.52
CA ASN A 23 -5.00 -37.86 9.58
C ASN A 23 -4.68 -36.45 9.05
N GLU A 24 -4.82 -36.23 7.74
CA GLU A 24 -4.54 -34.96 7.10
C GLU A 24 -5.76 -34.50 6.32
N HIS A 25 -6.36 -33.38 6.74
CA HIS A 25 -7.66 -32.94 6.24
C HIS A 25 -7.59 -31.65 5.42
N ILE A 26 -6.51 -30.88 5.56
CA ILE A 26 -6.37 -29.57 4.93
C ILE A 26 -5.13 -29.55 4.03
N PHE A 27 -5.31 -29.04 2.81
CA PHE A 27 -4.22 -28.72 1.89
C PHE A 27 -4.30 -27.25 1.45
N ILE A 28 -3.19 -26.54 1.44
CA ILE A 28 -3.10 -25.14 0.99
C ILE A 28 -2.24 -25.05 -0.27
N VAL A 29 -2.81 -24.55 -1.36
CA VAL A 29 -2.09 -24.20 -2.60
C VAL A 29 -1.96 -22.69 -2.69
N LYS A 30 -0.74 -22.19 -2.48
CA LYS A 30 -0.38 -20.78 -2.65
C LYS A 30 0.12 -20.53 -4.07
N GLY A 31 -0.03 -19.32 -4.57
CA GLY A 31 0.63 -18.92 -5.81
C GLY A 31 0.28 -17.50 -6.23
N ALA A 32 1.20 -16.85 -6.95
CA ALA A 32 1.01 -15.49 -7.43
C ALA A 32 -0.15 -15.35 -8.43
N ALA A 33 -0.65 -14.13 -8.61
CA ALA A 33 -1.50 -13.80 -9.74
C ALA A 33 -0.83 -14.23 -11.07
N GLY A 34 -1.53 -15.01 -11.88
CA GLY A 34 -0.99 -15.55 -13.14
C GLY A 34 -0.14 -16.82 -13.03
N SER A 35 0.02 -17.44 -11.85
CA SER A 35 0.75 -18.72 -11.69
C SER A 35 0.01 -19.96 -12.21
N GLY A 36 -1.20 -19.78 -12.75
CA GLY A 36 -2.00 -20.88 -13.30
C GLY A 36 -2.82 -21.69 -12.28
N LYS A 37 -3.07 -21.14 -11.08
CA LYS A 37 -3.94 -21.77 -10.04
C LYS A 37 -5.25 -22.33 -10.60
N THR A 38 -5.97 -21.55 -11.42
CA THR A 38 -7.23 -22.03 -12.00
C THR A 38 -7.02 -23.19 -12.99
N THR A 39 -5.90 -23.19 -13.74
CA THR A 39 -5.54 -24.30 -14.62
C THR A 39 -5.25 -25.56 -13.81
N LEU A 40 -4.55 -25.44 -12.68
CA LEU A 40 -4.30 -26.52 -11.74
C LEU A 40 -5.61 -27.08 -11.17
N ILE A 41 -6.52 -26.23 -10.67
CA ILE A 41 -7.85 -26.63 -10.18
C ILE A 41 -8.62 -27.41 -11.27
N LYS A 42 -8.63 -26.92 -12.52
CA LYS A 42 -9.37 -27.56 -13.62
C LYS A 42 -8.88 -28.98 -13.91
N HIS A 43 -7.57 -29.19 -13.94
CA HIS A 43 -6.99 -30.52 -14.16
C HIS A 43 -7.19 -31.45 -12.96
N PHE A 44 -7.07 -30.92 -11.75
CA PHE A 44 -7.33 -31.68 -10.54
C PHE A 44 -8.77 -32.19 -10.50
N ILE A 45 -9.75 -31.31 -10.80
CA ILE A 45 -11.17 -31.68 -10.90
C ILE A 45 -11.42 -32.75 -11.96
N ALA A 46 -10.82 -32.64 -13.14
CA ALA A 46 -10.98 -33.65 -14.19
C ALA A 46 -10.53 -35.03 -13.70
N LYS A 47 -9.39 -35.10 -13.01
CA LYS A 47 -8.92 -36.36 -12.40
C LYS A 47 -9.81 -36.82 -11.23
N LEU A 48 -10.38 -35.92 -10.43
CA LEU A 48 -11.35 -36.31 -9.39
C LEU A 48 -12.60 -36.96 -9.98
N GLN A 49 -13.08 -36.44 -11.11
CA GLN A 49 -14.22 -37.00 -11.84
C GLN A 49 -13.90 -38.40 -12.39
N GLU A 50 -12.72 -38.60 -12.98
CA GLU A 50 -12.24 -39.91 -13.42
C GLU A 50 -12.20 -40.93 -12.27
N ASN A 51 -11.77 -40.49 -11.08
CA ASN A 51 -11.72 -41.30 -9.86
C ASN A 51 -13.05 -41.36 -9.09
N LYS A 52 -14.15 -40.82 -9.63
CA LYS A 52 -15.49 -40.79 -9.02
C LYS A 52 -15.52 -40.21 -7.60
N ARG A 53 -14.66 -39.24 -7.30
CA ARG A 53 -14.63 -38.53 -6.02
C ARG A 53 -15.64 -37.39 -6.03
N LEU A 54 -16.42 -37.24 -4.96
CA LEU A 54 -17.33 -36.12 -4.79
C LEU A 54 -16.54 -34.86 -4.43
N PHE A 55 -16.87 -33.74 -5.08
CA PHE A 55 -16.23 -32.46 -4.80
C PHE A 55 -17.17 -31.28 -5.01
N LYS A 56 -16.89 -30.18 -4.32
CA LYS A 56 -17.49 -28.87 -4.55
C LYS A 56 -16.41 -27.82 -4.70
N VAL A 57 -16.59 -26.93 -5.66
CA VAL A 57 -15.72 -25.75 -5.85
C VAL A 57 -16.47 -24.52 -5.41
N MET A 58 -15.85 -23.72 -4.54
CA MET A 58 -16.44 -22.52 -4.00
C MET A 58 -15.45 -21.36 -4.06
N ALA A 59 -15.97 -20.14 -3.97
CA ALA A 59 -15.17 -18.94 -3.82
C ALA A 59 -15.88 -17.94 -2.86
N PRO A 60 -15.15 -17.04 -2.19
CA PRO A 60 -15.73 -16.15 -1.18
C PRO A 60 -16.65 -15.09 -1.79
N THR A 61 -16.39 -14.66 -3.03
CA THR A 61 -17.20 -13.64 -3.72
C THR A 61 -17.92 -14.20 -4.93
N GLY A 62 -19.04 -13.56 -5.27
CA GLY A 62 -19.75 -13.84 -6.50
C GLY A 62 -18.83 -13.76 -7.72
N ARG A 63 -18.10 -12.65 -7.84
CA ARG A 63 -17.14 -12.42 -8.92
C ARG A 63 -16.10 -13.54 -9.06
N ALA A 64 -15.46 -13.96 -7.97
CA ALA A 64 -14.48 -15.05 -8.02
C ALA A 64 -15.12 -16.37 -8.47
N SER A 65 -16.30 -16.72 -7.92
CA SER A 65 -17.03 -17.93 -8.35
C SER A 65 -17.41 -17.88 -9.83
N LYS A 66 -17.70 -16.69 -10.36
CA LYS A 66 -18.04 -16.48 -11.75
C LYS A 66 -16.84 -16.65 -12.67
N VAL A 67 -15.67 -16.09 -12.31
CA VAL A 67 -14.44 -16.30 -13.09
C VAL A 67 -14.10 -17.78 -13.22
N LEU A 68 -14.37 -18.59 -12.19
CA LEU A 68 -14.27 -20.04 -12.27
C LEU A 68 -15.29 -20.64 -13.27
N ARG A 69 -16.56 -20.22 -13.21
CA ARG A 69 -17.60 -20.66 -14.16
C ARG A 69 -17.30 -20.30 -15.60
N ASP A 70 -16.80 -19.10 -15.87
CA ASP A 70 -16.40 -18.64 -17.20
C ASP A 70 -15.24 -19.50 -17.76
N LYS A 71 -14.42 -20.10 -16.88
CA LYS A 71 -13.35 -21.05 -17.23
C LYS A 71 -13.84 -22.52 -17.33
N GLY A 72 -15.14 -22.75 -17.19
CA GLY A 72 -15.80 -24.05 -17.30
C GLY A 72 -15.79 -24.87 -16.01
N ILE A 73 -15.59 -24.24 -14.84
CA ILE A 73 -15.64 -24.92 -13.53
C ILE A 73 -16.97 -24.60 -12.87
N ASN A 74 -17.75 -25.63 -12.53
CA ASN A 74 -18.99 -25.43 -11.78
C ASN A 74 -18.68 -25.00 -10.34
N ALA A 75 -18.74 -23.70 -10.08
CA ALA A 75 -18.41 -23.10 -8.79
C ALA A 75 -19.55 -22.20 -8.26
N SER A 76 -19.75 -22.22 -6.95
CA SER A 76 -20.69 -21.36 -6.23
C SER A 76 -19.95 -20.42 -5.26
N THR A 77 -20.67 -19.50 -4.62
CA THR A 77 -20.10 -18.80 -3.46
C THR A 77 -20.07 -19.73 -2.25
N ILE A 78 -19.13 -19.52 -1.32
CA ILE A 78 -19.09 -20.30 -0.06
C ILE A 78 -20.44 -20.24 0.64
N HIS A 79 -21.03 -19.04 0.75
CA HIS A 79 -22.33 -18.85 1.39
C HIS A 79 -23.42 -19.73 0.76
N ARG A 80 -23.51 -19.77 -0.57
CA ARG A 80 -24.48 -20.63 -1.29
C ARG A 80 -24.14 -22.12 -1.16
N GLY A 81 -22.86 -22.46 -1.00
CA GLY A 81 -22.40 -23.83 -0.90
C GLY A 81 -22.66 -24.49 0.45
N ILE A 82 -22.53 -23.73 1.55
CA ILE A 82 -22.53 -24.30 2.91
C ILE A 82 -23.75 -23.94 3.75
N TYR A 83 -24.48 -22.84 3.46
CA TYR A 83 -25.65 -22.44 4.26
C TYR A 83 -26.96 -22.84 3.60
N ASN A 84 -27.93 -23.24 4.42
CA ASN A 84 -29.28 -23.58 4.00
C ASN A 84 -30.16 -22.32 3.98
N PHE A 85 -30.59 -21.91 2.79
CA PHE A 85 -31.46 -20.75 2.58
C PHE A 85 -32.96 -21.08 2.66
N GLU A 86 -33.30 -22.37 2.70
CA GLU A 86 -34.69 -22.84 2.78
C GLU A 86 -35.16 -22.98 4.23
N ASP A 87 -34.24 -23.33 5.14
CA ASP A 87 -34.51 -23.57 6.56
C ASP A 87 -34.08 -22.40 7.44
N ILE A 88 -34.69 -21.23 7.23
CA ILE A 88 -34.36 -20.01 7.98
C ILE A 88 -34.96 -20.07 9.38
N ILE A 89 -34.10 -20.02 10.40
CA ILE A 89 -34.51 -19.97 11.80
C ILE A 89 -34.80 -18.52 12.17
N ILE A 90 -36.01 -18.24 12.68
CA ILE A 90 -36.42 -16.90 13.10
C ILE A 90 -36.32 -16.79 14.63
N LYS A 91 -35.50 -15.86 15.13
CA LYS A 91 -35.37 -15.54 16.56
C LYS A 91 -36.07 -14.22 16.85
N GLU A 92 -36.95 -14.20 17.85
CA GLU A 92 -37.48 -12.94 18.39
C GLU A 92 -36.42 -12.29 19.27
N VAL A 93 -36.15 -11.01 19.03
CA VAL A 93 -35.24 -10.18 19.83
C VAL A 93 -36.07 -9.12 20.53
N GLU A 94 -36.10 -9.19 21.86
CA GLU A 94 -36.68 -8.17 22.72
C GLU A 94 -35.71 -6.99 22.81
N ASN A 95 -36.12 -5.83 22.30
CA ASN A 95 -35.39 -4.59 22.51
C ASN A 95 -35.98 -3.87 23.72
N PRO A 96 -35.18 -3.57 24.76
CA PRO A 96 -35.69 -2.88 25.96
C PRO A 96 -36.24 -1.48 25.69
N ASP A 97 -35.84 -0.83 24.59
CA ASP A 97 -36.22 0.54 24.22
C ASP A 97 -37.35 0.65 23.18
N ASP A 98 -37.86 -0.47 22.64
CA ASP A 98 -38.85 -0.44 21.56
C ASP A 98 -39.98 -1.45 21.85
N SER A 99 -41.22 -0.98 21.92
CA SER A 99 -42.40 -1.82 22.21
C SER A 99 -42.80 -2.76 21.06
N LYS A 100 -41.95 -2.88 20.04
CA LYS A 100 -42.11 -3.75 18.87
C LYS A 100 -41.12 -4.90 18.90
N LYS A 101 -41.65 -6.12 18.73
CA LYS A 101 -40.84 -7.33 18.49
C LYS A 101 -39.94 -7.11 17.28
N SER A 102 -38.64 -7.31 17.45
CA SER A 102 -37.70 -7.36 16.33
C SER A 102 -37.35 -8.80 16.01
N TYR A 103 -37.13 -9.12 14.73
CA TYR A 103 -36.84 -10.47 14.27
C TYR A 103 -35.41 -10.55 13.76
N HIS A 104 -34.71 -11.63 14.10
CA HIS A 104 -33.37 -11.94 13.64
C HIS A 104 -33.35 -13.30 12.94
N TYR A 105 -32.86 -13.32 11.69
CA TYR A 105 -32.88 -14.50 10.84
C TYR A 105 -31.54 -15.25 10.89
N VAL A 106 -31.55 -16.54 11.21
CA VAL A 106 -30.35 -17.37 11.22
C VAL A 106 -30.42 -18.39 10.08
N TYR A 107 -29.40 -18.40 9.24
CA TYR A 107 -29.22 -19.34 8.14
C TYR A 107 -28.28 -20.46 8.59
N PRO A 108 -28.79 -21.67 8.91
CA PRO A 108 -27.96 -22.76 9.41
C PRO A 108 -27.08 -23.35 8.31
N LEU A 109 -26.11 -24.19 8.69
CA LEU A 109 -25.31 -24.96 7.74
C LEU A 109 -26.14 -26.07 7.10
N HIS A 110 -25.83 -26.40 5.85
CA HIS A 110 -26.25 -27.66 5.23
C HIS A 110 -25.63 -28.84 5.96
N PHE A 111 -26.36 -29.97 5.95
CA PHE A 111 -25.79 -31.23 6.42
C PHE A 111 -24.63 -31.66 5.52
N PRO A 112 -23.48 -32.05 6.09
CA PRO A 112 -22.35 -32.53 5.33
C PRO A 112 -22.71 -33.84 4.60
N ASN A 113 -22.01 -34.12 3.50
CA ASN A 113 -22.22 -35.37 2.76
C ASN A 113 -21.68 -36.56 3.59
N GLU A 114 -22.55 -37.52 3.91
CA GLU A 114 -22.21 -38.70 4.71
C GLU A 114 -21.11 -39.57 4.07
N ASN A 115 -20.99 -39.55 2.74
CA ASN A 115 -19.97 -40.31 2.00
C ASN A 115 -18.61 -39.59 1.93
N GLY A 116 -18.51 -38.37 2.44
CA GLY A 116 -17.33 -37.51 2.36
C GLY A 116 -17.27 -36.73 1.05
N GLU A 117 -16.78 -35.49 1.15
CA GLU A 117 -16.73 -34.55 0.02
C GLU A 117 -15.41 -33.77 0.05
N ILE A 118 -14.83 -33.53 -1.13
CA ILE A 118 -13.64 -32.67 -1.28
C ILE A 118 -14.12 -31.24 -1.54
N VAL A 119 -13.90 -30.35 -0.59
CA VAL A 119 -14.26 -28.93 -0.72
C VAL A 119 -13.03 -28.15 -1.18
N ILE A 120 -13.12 -27.50 -2.33
CA ILE A 120 -12.06 -26.67 -2.92
C ILE A 120 -12.50 -25.22 -2.85
N ILE A 121 -11.73 -24.36 -2.20
CA ILE A 121 -12.02 -22.93 -2.05
C ILE A 121 -10.94 -22.13 -2.77
N ASP A 122 -11.31 -21.47 -3.86
CA ASP A 122 -10.44 -20.52 -4.57
C ASP A 122 -10.55 -19.10 -3.98
N GLU A 123 -9.54 -18.26 -4.25
CA GLU A 123 -9.39 -16.92 -3.65
C GLU A 123 -9.50 -16.93 -2.12
N ALA A 124 -8.93 -17.97 -1.49
CA ALA A 124 -9.02 -18.21 -0.05
C ALA A 124 -8.45 -17.07 0.82
N SER A 125 -7.66 -16.16 0.25
CA SER A 125 -7.16 -14.96 0.94
C SER A 125 -8.26 -14.06 1.48
N MET A 126 -9.49 -14.16 0.94
CA MET A 126 -10.65 -13.35 1.36
C MET A 126 -11.58 -14.05 2.37
N VAL A 127 -11.26 -15.25 2.84
CA VAL A 127 -12.09 -16.00 3.79
C VAL A 127 -11.75 -15.58 5.23
N SER A 128 -12.69 -14.93 5.90
CA SER A 128 -12.53 -14.41 7.27
C SER A 128 -12.94 -15.41 8.34
N ASP A 129 -12.28 -15.36 9.49
CA ASP A 129 -12.71 -16.04 10.73
C ASP A 129 -13.20 -15.07 11.82
N ILE A 130 -13.49 -13.81 11.43
CA ILE A 130 -14.03 -12.81 12.34
C ILE A 130 -15.56 -12.85 12.28
N GLU A 131 -16.16 -12.83 13.47
CA GLU A 131 -17.61 -12.88 13.62
C GLU A 131 -18.25 -11.65 12.95
N THR A 132 -19.06 -11.89 11.93
CA THR A 132 -19.80 -10.85 11.23
C THR A 132 -21.19 -10.73 11.84
N LYS A 133 -21.40 -9.69 12.67
CA LYS A 133 -22.71 -9.39 13.27
C LYS A 133 -23.50 -8.48 12.34
N HIS A 134 -24.54 -9.01 11.72
CA HIS A 134 -25.56 -8.21 11.05
C HIS A 134 -26.76 -8.05 11.98
N GLU A 135 -27.37 -6.85 12.06
CA GLU A 135 -28.52 -6.61 12.95
C GLU A 135 -29.72 -7.52 12.59
N LEU A 136 -29.91 -7.81 11.31
CA LEU A 136 -31.09 -8.51 10.80
C LEU A 136 -30.88 -10.02 10.62
N PHE A 137 -29.67 -10.48 10.35
CA PHE A 137 -29.42 -11.90 10.08
C PHE A 137 -28.03 -12.38 10.47
N THR A 138 -27.86 -13.70 10.63
CA THR A 138 -26.58 -14.37 10.87
C THR A 138 -26.49 -15.64 10.02
N PHE A 139 -25.33 -15.90 9.44
CA PHE A 139 -25.03 -17.17 8.77
C PHE A 139 -24.24 -18.08 9.73
N GLY A 140 -24.69 -19.33 9.93
CA GLY A 140 -24.02 -20.31 10.79
C GLY A 140 -23.61 -19.74 12.15
N SER A 141 -22.32 -19.81 12.45
CA SER A 141 -21.71 -19.24 13.66
C SER A 141 -21.37 -17.74 13.55
N GLY A 142 -21.52 -17.15 12.36
CA GLY A 142 -21.06 -15.80 12.02
C GLY A 142 -19.59 -15.74 11.60
N LYS A 143 -18.85 -16.85 11.66
CA LYS A 143 -17.44 -16.97 11.26
C LYS A 143 -17.30 -17.89 10.05
N LEU A 144 -17.06 -17.31 8.88
CA LEU A 144 -17.09 -18.04 7.61
C LEU A 144 -16.06 -19.18 7.56
N LEU A 145 -14.82 -18.97 8.03
CA LEU A 145 -13.79 -20.01 8.03
C LEU A 145 -14.13 -21.17 8.96
N SER A 146 -14.53 -20.88 10.20
CA SER A 146 -15.00 -21.88 11.16
C SER A 146 -16.19 -22.69 10.61
N ASP A 147 -17.14 -22.02 9.97
CA ASP A 147 -18.31 -22.65 9.34
C ASP A 147 -17.92 -23.57 8.17
N VAL A 148 -16.93 -23.19 7.36
CA VAL A 148 -16.36 -24.04 6.31
C VAL A 148 -15.72 -25.30 6.88
N ILE A 149 -14.93 -25.17 7.96
CA ILE A 149 -14.27 -26.30 8.63
C ILE A 149 -15.34 -27.26 9.18
N GLN A 150 -16.38 -26.71 9.81
CA GLN A 150 -17.50 -27.50 10.33
C GLN A 150 -18.25 -28.23 9.20
N TYR A 151 -18.54 -27.53 8.10
CA TYR A 151 -19.22 -28.11 6.94
C TYR A 151 -18.41 -29.23 6.28
N ALA A 152 -17.08 -29.11 6.21
CA ALA A 152 -16.23 -30.16 5.61
C ALA A 152 -16.34 -31.50 6.36
N ASN A 153 -16.67 -31.48 7.66
CA ASN A 153 -16.92 -32.65 8.50
C ASN A 153 -15.79 -33.71 8.46
N PHE A 154 -14.68 -33.41 9.14
CA PHE A 154 -13.51 -34.29 9.18
C PHE A 154 -13.68 -35.58 10.01
N SER A 155 -14.87 -35.82 10.59
CA SER A 155 -15.20 -37.15 11.13
C SER A 155 -15.23 -38.22 10.04
N ASN A 156 -15.44 -37.83 8.78
CA ASN A 156 -15.29 -38.70 7.62
C ASN A 156 -13.88 -38.59 7.04
N ARG A 157 -13.14 -39.72 6.96
CA ARG A 157 -11.76 -39.76 6.43
C ARG A 157 -11.62 -39.30 4.98
N TYR A 158 -12.69 -39.41 4.18
CA TYR A 158 -12.71 -38.99 2.77
C TYR A 158 -13.02 -37.50 2.59
N SER A 159 -13.49 -36.81 3.63
CA SER A 159 -13.70 -35.38 3.61
C SER A 159 -12.36 -34.64 3.69
N LYS A 160 -12.13 -33.77 2.71
CA LYS A 160 -10.91 -32.97 2.58
C LYS A 160 -11.26 -31.53 2.24
N LEU A 161 -10.44 -30.61 2.73
CA LEU A 161 -10.58 -29.18 2.47
C LEU A 161 -9.31 -28.67 1.80
N ILE A 162 -9.45 -28.05 0.64
CA ILE A 162 -8.34 -27.54 -0.16
C ILE A 162 -8.54 -26.04 -0.34
N PHE A 163 -7.62 -25.24 0.21
CA PHE A 163 -7.58 -23.80 0.01
C PHE A 163 -6.63 -23.45 -1.12
N VAL A 164 -7.07 -22.60 -2.03
CA VAL A 164 -6.27 -22.09 -3.13
C VAL A 164 -6.31 -20.57 -3.09
N GLY A 165 -5.16 -19.92 -3.14
CA GLY A 165 -5.11 -18.46 -3.06
C GLY A 165 -3.73 -17.86 -3.17
N ASP A 166 -3.65 -16.57 -2.85
CA ASP A 166 -2.43 -15.79 -2.94
C ASP A 166 -2.20 -15.02 -1.63
N ASN A 167 -1.11 -15.36 -0.94
CA ASN A 167 -0.77 -14.75 0.35
C ASN A 167 -0.31 -13.29 0.22
N ALA A 168 -0.03 -12.78 -0.99
CA ALA A 168 0.37 -11.40 -1.20
C ALA A 168 -0.82 -10.48 -1.52
N GLN A 169 -2.00 -11.05 -1.78
CA GLN A 169 -3.22 -10.27 -1.96
C GLN A 169 -3.76 -9.72 -0.64
N LEU A 170 -4.69 -8.78 -0.74
CA LEU A 170 -5.42 -8.24 0.39
C LEU A 170 -6.11 -9.34 1.21
N PRO A 171 -6.01 -9.30 2.54
CA PRO A 171 -6.75 -10.18 3.43
C PRO A 171 -8.25 -9.81 3.41
N PRO A 172 -9.12 -10.55 4.12
CA PRO A 172 -10.53 -10.19 4.23
C PRO A 172 -10.68 -8.78 4.82
N VAL A 173 -11.69 -8.01 4.41
CA VAL A 173 -11.86 -6.60 4.88
C VAL A 173 -11.97 -6.48 6.41
N THR A 174 -12.48 -7.52 7.05
CA THR A 174 -12.66 -7.58 8.51
C THR A 174 -11.44 -8.08 9.26
N ASP A 175 -10.44 -8.67 8.57
CA ASP A 175 -9.31 -9.39 9.17
C ASP A 175 -7.97 -8.91 8.59
N ASN A 176 -6.95 -8.74 9.44
CA ASN A 176 -5.65 -8.26 8.98
C ASN A 176 -4.81 -9.39 8.34
N GLU A 177 -5.27 -10.64 8.46
CA GLU A 177 -4.55 -11.81 7.98
C GLU A 177 -5.45 -12.73 7.15
N SER A 178 -4.87 -13.39 6.16
CA SER A 178 -5.52 -14.45 5.40
C SER A 178 -5.42 -15.79 6.14
N LYS A 179 -6.18 -15.97 7.23
CA LYS A 179 -6.13 -17.18 8.08
C LYS A 179 -6.33 -18.48 7.31
N ALA A 180 -7.17 -18.49 6.28
CA ALA A 180 -7.39 -19.65 5.42
C ALA A 180 -6.14 -20.06 4.58
N LEU A 181 -5.11 -19.21 4.53
CA LEU A 181 -3.82 -19.48 3.89
C LEU A 181 -2.66 -19.57 4.91
N SER A 182 -2.95 -19.63 6.22
CA SER A 182 -1.95 -19.77 7.29
C SER A 182 -1.93 -21.19 7.82
N VAL A 183 -0.77 -21.85 7.72
CA VAL A 183 -0.56 -23.19 8.28
C VAL A 183 -0.59 -23.13 9.81
N GLU A 184 0.05 -22.10 10.36
CA GLU A 184 0.17 -21.86 11.80
C GLU A 184 -1.20 -21.72 12.46
N TYR A 185 -2.13 -20.96 11.84
CA TYR A 185 -3.48 -20.76 12.37
C TYR A 185 -4.25 -22.08 12.55
N PHE A 186 -4.23 -22.98 11.56
CA PHE A 186 -4.91 -24.28 11.68
C PHE A 186 -4.25 -25.20 12.70
N GLN A 187 -2.93 -25.15 12.83
CA GLN A 187 -2.20 -25.95 13.81
C GLN A 187 -2.42 -25.45 15.24
N SER A 188 -2.40 -24.12 15.47
CA SER A 188 -2.56 -23.52 16.81
C SER A 188 -4.01 -23.51 17.29
N GLU A 189 -4.93 -23.03 16.45
CA GLU A 189 -6.32 -22.79 16.86
C GLU A 189 -7.20 -24.03 16.73
N HIS A 190 -6.97 -24.83 15.68
CA HIS A 190 -7.82 -25.99 15.35
C HIS A 190 -7.16 -27.34 15.61
N LYS A 191 -5.84 -27.37 15.90
CA LYS A 191 -5.05 -28.61 16.09
C LYS A 191 -5.15 -29.56 14.89
N LEU A 192 -5.23 -29.00 13.68
CA LEU A 192 -5.35 -29.76 12.44
C LEU A 192 -4.01 -29.85 11.70
N ASN A 193 -3.74 -31.01 11.12
CA ASN A 193 -2.61 -31.20 10.23
C ASN A 193 -2.91 -30.58 8.86
N VAL A 194 -1.93 -29.85 8.32
CA VAL A 194 -2.03 -29.10 7.07
C VAL A 194 -0.82 -29.43 6.20
N GLN A 195 -1.06 -29.75 4.93
CA GLN A 195 -0.03 -29.71 3.90
C GLN A 195 -0.10 -28.41 3.11
N GLU A 196 1.03 -27.96 2.57
CA GLU A 196 1.05 -26.82 1.65
C GLU A 196 1.95 -27.06 0.44
N ALA A 197 1.63 -26.37 -0.65
CA ALA A 197 2.48 -26.22 -1.82
C ALA A 197 2.37 -24.80 -2.38
N GLU A 198 3.43 -24.27 -2.97
CA GLU A 198 3.43 -22.95 -3.62
C GLU A 198 3.78 -23.08 -5.11
N LEU A 199 2.96 -22.47 -5.96
CA LEU A 199 3.27 -22.23 -7.37
C LEU A 199 4.17 -20.99 -7.47
N THR A 200 5.45 -21.22 -7.72
CA THR A 200 6.49 -20.20 -7.80
C THR A 200 6.61 -19.59 -9.20
N THR A 201 6.22 -20.33 -10.24
CA THR A 201 6.36 -19.86 -11.63
C THR A 201 5.14 -19.07 -12.11
N ILE A 202 5.36 -17.87 -12.66
CA ILE A 202 4.29 -17.05 -13.28
C ILE A 202 4.26 -17.32 -14.78
N HIS A 203 3.10 -17.76 -15.28
CA HIS A 203 2.90 -18.17 -16.67
C HIS A 203 2.02 -17.17 -17.45
N ARG A 204 2.30 -15.87 -17.30
CA ARG A 204 1.72 -14.85 -18.21
C ARG A 204 2.59 -14.74 -19.47
N GLN A 205 1.99 -14.39 -20.60
CA GLN A 205 2.60 -14.35 -21.95
C GLN A 205 3.73 -13.31 -22.13
N LEU A 206 4.29 -12.77 -21.05
CA LEU A 206 5.28 -11.69 -21.06
C LEU A 206 6.34 -12.01 -20.00
N VAL A 207 7.35 -12.79 -20.39
CA VAL A 207 8.53 -13.08 -19.56
C VAL A 207 9.24 -11.78 -19.13
N ASP A 208 9.02 -10.67 -19.86
CA ASP A 208 9.58 -9.33 -19.60
C ASP A 208 8.56 -8.28 -19.15
N SER A 209 7.41 -8.68 -18.58
CA SER A 209 6.41 -7.71 -18.13
C SER A 209 6.90 -6.87 -16.93
N THR A 210 6.89 -5.55 -17.08
CA THR A 210 7.13 -4.57 -16.01
C THR A 210 6.07 -4.67 -14.91
N ILE A 211 4.80 -4.97 -15.26
CA ILE A 211 3.74 -5.22 -14.27
C ILE A 211 4.12 -6.41 -13.37
N LEU A 212 4.64 -7.49 -13.96
CA LEU A 212 5.09 -8.66 -13.20
C LEU A 212 6.35 -8.36 -12.37
N GLN A 213 7.30 -7.60 -12.91
CA GLN A 213 8.48 -7.15 -12.17
C GLN A 213 8.05 -6.38 -10.92
N ASN A 214 7.16 -5.39 -11.07
CA ASN A 214 6.60 -4.63 -9.94
C ASN A 214 5.87 -5.54 -8.94
N ALA A 215 5.04 -6.47 -9.42
CA ALA A 215 4.34 -7.41 -8.56
C ALA A 215 5.31 -8.31 -7.76
N ASN A 216 6.41 -8.76 -8.38
CA ASN A 216 7.45 -9.55 -7.73
C ASN A 216 8.25 -8.74 -6.71
N GLU A 217 8.60 -7.49 -7.02
CA GLU A 217 9.26 -6.60 -6.05
C GLU A 217 8.41 -6.40 -4.79
N ILE A 218 7.10 -6.17 -4.96
CA ILE A 218 6.18 -6.04 -3.82
C ILE A 218 6.13 -7.34 -3.00
N ARG A 219 6.09 -8.51 -3.65
CA ARG A 219 6.16 -9.82 -2.96
C ARG A 219 7.48 -10.01 -2.22
N ASN A 220 8.61 -9.63 -2.83
CA ASN A 220 9.92 -9.71 -2.21
C ASN A 220 10.00 -8.82 -0.98
N LEU A 221 9.42 -7.63 -1.02
CA LEU A 221 9.27 -6.77 0.14
C LEU A 221 8.41 -7.44 1.24
N LEU A 222 7.27 -8.02 0.88
CA LEU A 222 6.40 -8.74 1.84
C LEU A 222 7.10 -9.92 2.53
N LYS A 223 8.06 -10.58 1.85
CA LYS A 223 8.87 -11.67 2.42
C LYS A 223 9.96 -11.17 3.39
N LYS A 224 10.39 -9.91 3.26
CA LYS A 224 11.36 -9.31 4.20
C LYS A 224 10.66 -8.98 5.52
N PRO A 225 11.33 -9.15 6.67
CA PRO A 225 10.90 -8.57 7.94
C PRO A 225 10.61 -7.07 7.79
N LYS A 226 9.61 -6.55 8.52
CA LYS A 226 9.14 -5.17 8.39
C LYS A 226 10.26 -4.15 8.62
N GLU A 227 11.18 -4.48 9.51
CA GLU A 227 12.35 -3.71 9.92
C GLU A 227 13.39 -3.60 8.79
N GLN A 228 13.37 -4.53 7.83
CA GLN A 228 14.32 -4.60 6.71
C GLN A 228 13.82 -3.93 5.43
N ARG A 229 12.66 -3.28 5.47
CA ARG A 229 12.07 -2.58 4.33
C ARG A 229 12.42 -1.10 4.46
N ASN A 230 13.23 -0.60 3.52
CA ASN A 230 13.70 0.79 3.51
C ASN A 230 13.26 1.57 2.28
N THR A 231 13.11 0.89 1.15
CA THR A 231 12.76 1.48 -0.14
C THR A 231 11.63 0.73 -0.80
N PHE A 232 10.82 1.45 -1.57
CA PHE A 232 9.82 0.89 -2.45
C PHE A 232 9.46 1.91 -3.54
N GLU A 233 9.72 1.52 -4.78
CA GLU A 233 9.37 2.27 -5.97
C GLU A 233 8.88 1.32 -7.05
N LEU A 234 7.88 1.75 -7.81
CA LEU A 234 7.41 1.01 -8.99
C LEU A 234 8.28 1.37 -10.19
N LEU A 235 8.69 0.37 -10.94
CA LEU A 235 9.32 0.53 -12.25
C LEU A 235 8.28 1.10 -13.23
N ILE A 236 8.61 2.23 -13.84
CA ILE A 236 7.81 2.91 -14.85
C ILE A 236 8.54 2.80 -16.18
N LYS A 237 8.14 1.82 -16.99
CA LYS A 237 8.69 1.56 -18.34
C LYS A 237 7.72 0.64 -19.08
N ASN A 238 7.88 0.57 -20.40
CA ASN A 238 7.14 -0.33 -21.28
C ASN A 238 5.62 -0.18 -21.09
N GLU A 239 4.95 -1.17 -20.49
CA GLU A 239 3.51 -1.18 -20.29
C GLU A 239 3.03 -0.50 -18.99
N VAL A 240 3.96 0.07 -18.21
CA VAL A 240 3.68 0.84 -17.00
C VAL A 240 4.01 2.31 -17.24
N GLU A 241 3.01 3.18 -17.12
CA GLU A 241 3.12 4.63 -17.37
C GLU A 241 2.61 5.43 -16.17
N GLU A 242 3.34 6.46 -15.76
CA GLU A 242 2.90 7.39 -14.70
C GLU A 242 2.08 8.53 -15.30
N ILE A 243 0.87 8.74 -14.76
CA ILE A 243 -0.04 9.82 -15.19
C ILE A 243 -0.32 10.73 -13.99
N SER A 244 -0.40 12.04 -14.24
CA SER A 244 -0.81 13.01 -13.22
C SER A 244 -2.27 12.82 -12.82
N ASN A 245 -2.63 13.19 -11.58
CA ASN A 245 -4.03 13.11 -11.14
C ASN A 245 -4.97 14.00 -11.99
N ILE A 246 -4.44 15.15 -12.45
CA ILE A 246 -5.21 16.11 -13.26
C ILE A 246 -5.55 15.50 -14.64
N ASP A 247 -4.62 14.74 -15.21
CA ASP A 247 -4.77 14.19 -16.56
C ASP A 247 -5.53 12.86 -16.59
N LEU A 248 -5.62 12.15 -15.46
CA LEU A 248 -6.23 10.81 -15.37
C LEU A 248 -7.58 10.74 -16.08
N THR A 249 -8.47 11.68 -15.78
CA THR A 249 -9.84 11.66 -16.32
C THR A 249 -9.84 11.90 -17.82
N SER A 250 -9.04 12.84 -18.34
CA SER A 250 -8.90 13.08 -19.79
C SER A 250 -8.32 11.85 -20.47
N HIS A 251 -7.21 11.33 -19.95
CA HIS A 251 -6.52 10.19 -20.52
C HIS A 251 -7.42 8.94 -20.57
N PHE A 252 -8.19 8.67 -19.52
CA PHE A 252 -9.15 7.57 -19.53
C PHE A 252 -10.23 7.75 -20.61
N THR A 253 -10.81 8.95 -20.73
CA THR A 253 -11.89 9.21 -21.71
C THR A 253 -11.39 9.27 -23.14
N ASP A 254 -10.15 9.72 -23.37
CA ASP A 254 -9.54 9.76 -24.70
C ASP A 254 -9.22 8.33 -25.18
N LYS A 255 -8.75 7.47 -24.26
CA LYS A 255 -8.48 6.05 -24.54
C LYS A 255 -9.76 5.22 -24.69
N PHE A 256 -10.80 5.56 -23.92
CA PHE A 256 -12.08 4.88 -23.89
C PHE A 256 -13.23 5.86 -24.06
N PRO A 257 -13.43 6.43 -25.27
CA PRO A 257 -14.55 7.34 -25.53
C PRO A 257 -15.90 6.62 -25.42
N GLU A 258 -15.91 5.31 -25.69
CA GLU A 258 -17.03 4.40 -25.47
C GLU A 258 -16.57 3.24 -24.57
N PRO A 259 -16.55 3.42 -23.23
CA PRO A 259 -16.08 2.39 -22.33
C PRO A 259 -16.88 1.10 -22.46
N LYS A 260 -16.17 -0.03 -22.50
CA LYS A 260 -16.75 -1.37 -22.50
C LYS A 260 -16.23 -2.15 -21.29
N ILE A 261 -17.09 -3.03 -20.76
CA ILE A 261 -16.71 -3.91 -19.66
C ILE A 261 -15.49 -4.74 -20.07
N GLY A 262 -14.44 -4.69 -19.26
CA GLY A 262 -13.19 -5.44 -19.47
C GLY A 262 -12.06 -4.65 -20.12
N ASN A 263 -12.35 -3.52 -20.80
CA ASN A 263 -11.33 -2.71 -21.44
C ASN A 263 -10.51 -1.92 -20.41
N GLY A 264 -11.15 -0.97 -19.71
CA GLY A 264 -10.50 -0.05 -18.79
C GLY A 264 -11.21 0.03 -17.43
N VAL A 265 -10.45 0.16 -16.34
CA VAL A 265 -10.99 0.46 -15.00
C VAL A 265 -10.03 1.34 -14.20
N ILE A 266 -10.58 2.20 -13.36
CA ILE A 266 -9.83 2.94 -12.34
C ILE A 266 -9.97 2.20 -11.00
N VAL A 267 -8.84 1.94 -10.35
CA VAL A 267 -8.75 1.31 -9.03
C VAL A 267 -8.22 2.32 -8.04
N CYS A 268 -8.98 2.58 -6.99
CA CYS A 268 -8.63 3.53 -5.93
C CYS A 268 -8.81 2.92 -4.54
N TYR A 269 -8.34 3.62 -3.52
CA TYR A 269 -8.42 3.11 -2.15
C TYR A 269 -9.83 3.21 -1.56
N SER A 270 -10.47 4.38 -1.67
CA SER A 270 -11.71 4.70 -0.95
C SER A 270 -12.95 4.69 -1.84
N ASN A 271 -14.13 4.45 -1.24
CA ASN A 271 -15.42 4.57 -1.96
C ASN A 271 -15.69 6.01 -2.41
N GLN A 272 -15.23 7.00 -1.62
CA GLN A 272 -15.35 8.42 -1.98
C GLN A 272 -14.53 8.75 -3.23
N GLY A 273 -13.29 8.27 -3.32
CA GLY A 273 -12.46 8.42 -4.52
C GLY A 273 -13.10 7.73 -5.73
N ALA A 274 -13.64 6.53 -5.54
CA ALA A 274 -14.36 5.83 -6.62
C ALA A 274 -15.58 6.64 -7.09
N TYR A 275 -16.34 7.23 -6.17
CA TYR A 275 -17.47 8.10 -6.51
C TYR A 275 -17.01 9.32 -7.33
N GLN A 276 -15.97 10.03 -6.88
CA GLN A 276 -15.44 11.22 -7.55
C GLN A 276 -14.93 10.92 -8.97
N TYR A 277 -14.15 9.85 -9.14
CA TYR A 277 -13.69 9.42 -10.45
C TYR A 277 -14.86 9.01 -11.36
N ASN A 278 -15.83 8.25 -10.84
CA ASN A 278 -17.01 7.89 -11.62
C ASN A 278 -17.77 9.13 -12.11
N GLN A 279 -17.99 10.13 -11.25
CA GLN A 279 -18.67 11.36 -11.67
C GLN A 279 -17.86 12.14 -12.70
N SER A 280 -16.55 12.31 -12.48
CA SER A 280 -15.66 13.06 -13.39
C SER A 280 -15.60 12.42 -14.79
N ILE A 281 -15.56 11.09 -14.85
CA ILE A 281 -15.58 10.34 -16.12
C ILE A 281 -16.94 10.51 -16.81
N ARG A 282 -18.04 10.40 -16.08
CA ARG A 282 -19.39 10.55 -16.64
C ARG A 282 -19.65 11.96 -17.16
N GLU A 283 -19.23 12.99 -16.44
CA GLU A 283 -19.38 14.38 -16.88
C GLU A 283 -18.72 14.65 -18.24
N LYS A 284 -17.63 13.94 -18.55
CA LYS A 284 -16.95 14.02 -19.85
C LYS A 284 -17.60 13.16 -20.93
N ILE A 285 -17.96 11.91 -20.64
CA ILE A 285 -18.53 10.98 -21.62
C ILE A 285 -19.99 11.33 -21.95
N PHE A 286 -20.76 11.75 -20.95
CA PHE A 286 -22.18 12.08 -21.04
C PHE A 286 -22.42 13.52 -20.56
N PRO A 287 -21.96 14.53 -21.32
CA PRO A 287 -22.11 15.92 -20.93
C PRO A 287 -23.59 16.30 -20.77
N ASN A 288 -23.91 17.04 -19.70
CA ASN A 288 -25.27 17.46 -19.33
C ASN A 288 -26.24 16.32 -18.95
N SER A 289 -25.76 15.10 -18.70
CA SER A 289 -26.57 13.96 -18.24
C SER A 289 -26.29 13.62 -16.78
N PRO A 290 -26.95 14.29 -15.81
CA PRO A 290 -26.70 14.04 -14.38
C PRO A 290 -27.14 12.63 -13.94
N ASN A 291 -28.13 12.04 -14.62
CA ASN A 291 -28.67 10.72 -14.33
C ASN A 291 -28.04 9.66 -15.23
N VAL A 292 -28.23 8.38 -14.87
CA VAL A 292 -27.81 7.23 -15.67
C VAL A 292 -28.27 7.36 -17.12
N SER A 293 -27.38 7.02 -18.05
CA SER A 293 -27.56 7.17 -19.50
C SER A 293 -27.34 5.83 -20.21
N ILE A 294 -27.90 5.70 -21.42
CA ILE A 294 -27.61 4.54 -22.28
C ILE A 294 -26.11 4.51 -22.56
N GLY A 295 -25.49 3.34 -22.43
CA GLY A 295 -24.05 3.14 -22.54
C GLY A 295 -23.31 3.19 -21.20
N ASP A 296 -23.94 3.64 -20.10
CA ASP A 296 -23.28 3.64 -18.80
C ASP A 296 -22.85 2.23 -18.37
N ILE A 297 -21.71 2.13 -17.68
CA ILE A 297 -21.29 0.91 -17.00
C ILE A 297 -21.72 1.01 -15.54
N LEU A 298 -22.59 0.09 -15.12
CA LEU A 298 -23.02 -0.07 -13.73
C LEU A 298 -22.40 -1.32 -13.12
N MET A 299 -22.17 -1.29 -11.81
CA MET A 299 -21.73 -2.40 -10.99
C MET A 299 -22.77 -2.69 -9.91
N ALA A 300 -23.27 -3.92 -9.86
CA ALA A 300 -24.13 -4.39 -8.79
C ALA A 300 -23.33 -4.46 -7.48
N ILE A 301 -23.87 -3.90 -6.40
CA ILE A 301 -23.21 -3.90 -5.08
C ILE A 301 -23.83 -4.90 -4.10
N HIS A 302 -24.89 -5.61 -4.51
CA HIS A 302 -25.55 -6.65 -3.74
C HIS A 302 -25.97 -7.81 -4.66
N ASN A 303 -26.11 -9.01 -4.09
CA ASN A 303 -26.62 -10.15 -4.83
C ASN A 303 -28.13 -9.98 -5.08
N ASN A 304 -28.56 -10.27 -6.30
CA ASN A 304 -29.96 -10.45 -6.67
C ASN A 304 -30.11 -11.84 -7.31
N TYR A 305 -30.34 -12.84 -6.46
CA TYR A 305 -30.37 -14.25 -6.87
C TYR A 305 -31.50 -14.58 -7.83
N ASN A 306 -32.63 -13.86 -7.76
CA ASN A 306 -33.76 -14.06 -8.67
C ASN A 306 -33.37 -13.78 -10.13
N GLN A 307 -32.45 -12.85 -10.33
CA GLN A 307 -31.95 -12.46 -11.65
C GLN A 307 -30.57 -13.03 -11.96
N GLY A 308 -30.03 -13.90 -11.09
CA GLY A 308 -28.69 -14.46 -11.24
C GLY A 308 -27.55 -13.44 -11.09
N ILE A 309 -27.84 -12.23 -10.63
CA ILE A 309 -26.87 -11.13 -10.50
C ILE A 309 -26.16 -11.24 -9.15
N ILE A 310 -24.85 -11.03 -9.16
CA ILE A 310 -24.01 -11.11 -7.95
C ILE A 310 -23.26 -9.80 -7.72
N ASN A 311 -22.90 -9.55 -6.46
CA ASN A 311 -22.11 -8.39 -6.05
C ASN A 311 -20.77 -8.36 -6.82
N GLY A 312 -20.50 -7.23 -7.45
CA GLY A 312 -19.36 -6.98 -8.32
C GLY A 312 -19.63 -7.22 -9.81
N ASP A 313 -20.81 -7.73 -10.19
CA ASP A 313 -21.16 -7.85 -11.61
C ASP A 313 -21.28 -6.47 -12.25
N MET A 314 -20.66 -6.33 -13.42
CA MET A 314 -20.80 -5.15 -14.27
C MET A 314 -21.82 -5.40 -15.38
N ALA A 315 -22.60 -4.38 -15.69
CA ALA A 315 -23.55 -4.35 -16.79
C ALA A 315 -23.45 -3.04 -17.57
N THR A 316 -23.70 -3.13 -18.87
CA THR A 316 -23.91 -1.96 -19.71
C THR A 316 -25.38 -1.64 -19.76
N VAL A 317 -25.73 -0.37 -19.59
CA VAL A 317 -27.09 0.12 -19.69
C VAL A 317 -27.51 0.18 -21.16
N THR A 318 -28.55 -0.57 -21.55
CA THR A 318 -29.06 -0.61 -22.93
C THR A 318 -30.31 0.24 -23.12
N GLU A 319 -31.14 0.36 -22.08
CA GLU A 319 -32.33 1.23 -22.08
C GLU A 319 -32.48 1.90 -20.72
N VAL A 320 -32.96 3.16 -20.71
CA VAL A 320 -33.21 3.95 -19.51
C VAL A 320 -34.55 4.65 -19.61
N SER A 321 -35.38 4.49 -18.59
CA SER A 321 -36.61 5.26 -18.43
C SER A 321 -36.31 6.73 -18.14
N ALA A 322 -36.95 7.65 -18.88
CA ALA A 322 -36.95 9.07 -18.58
C ALA A 322 -37.63 9.35 -17.22
N ASP A 323 -38.67 8.57 -16.90
CA ASP A 323 -39.43 8.71 -15.67
C ASP A 323 -38.64 8.22 -14.45
N VAL A 324 -38.69 9.04 -13.39
CA VAL A 324 -38.18 8.74 -12.06
C VAL A 324 -39.35 8.54 -11.12
N GLU A 325 -39.47 7.34 -10.57
CA GLU A 325 -40.49 7.03 -9.59
C GLU A 325 -40.01 7.42 -8.18
N GLU A 326 -40.64 8.43 -7.58
CA GLU A 326 -40.31 8.88 -6.22
C GLU A 326 -41.28 8.29 -5.19
N ILE A 327 -40.74 7.64 -4.17
CA ILE A 327 -41.47 7.24 -2.97
C ILE A 327 -41.01 8.14 -1.83
N LYS A 328 -41.89 9.02 -1.36
CA LYS A 328 -41.59 10.02 -0.34
C LYS A 328 -42.21 9.69 1.00
N ASN A 329 -41.61 10.25 2.05
CA ASN A 329 -42.14 10.26 3.42
C ASN A 329 -42.39 8.87 4.00
N ILE A 330 -41.49 7.91 3.75
CA ILE A 330 -41.57 6.59 4.37
C ILE A 330 -41.21 6.73 5.85
N PRO A 331 -42.12 6.38 6.79
CA PRO A 331 -41.90 6.60 8.20
C PRO A 331 -41.07 5.48 8.83
N VAL A 332 -39.88 5.81 9.35
CA VAL A 332 -39.02 4.91 10.12
C VAL A 332 -38.94 5.40 11.56
N TYR A 333 -39.07 4.49 12.53
CA TYR A 333 -38.87 4.82 13.94
C TYR A 333 -37.46 4.42 14.35
N GLU A 334 -36.71 5.35 14.91
CA GLU A 334 -35.34 5.14 15.38
C GLU A 334 -35.17 5.83 16.73
N LYS A 335 -34.85 5.04 17.78
CA LYS A 335 -34.71 5.51 19.16
C LYS A 335 -35.92 6.35 19.62
N GLY A 336 -37.13 5.87 19.32
CA GLY A 336 -38.39 6.55 19.64
C GLY A 336 -38.74 7.78 18.77
N LYS A 337 -37.85 8.21 17.86
CA LYS A 337 -38.12 9.35 16.95
C LYS A 337 -38.58 8.85 15.57
N LYS A 338 -39.57 9.53 15.00
CA LYS A 338 -40.06 9.27 13.64
C LYS A 338 -39.22 10.07 12.64
N ILE A 339 -38.56 9.36 11.73
CA ILE A 339 -37.73 9.88 10.64
C ILE A 339 -38.40 9.54 9.31
N TYR A 340 -38.30 10.44 8.33
CA TYR A 340 -38.86 10.22 6.99
C TYR A 340 -37.75 9.95 5.99
N VAL A 341 -37.89 8.87 5.22
CA VAL A 341 -36.95 8.47 4.17
C VAL A 341 -37.62 8.59 2.81
N ASN A 342 -36.87 9.04 1.82
CA ASN A 342 -37.30 9.14 0.43
C ASN A 342 -36.42 8.24 -0.44
N PHE A 343 -37.02 7.63 -1.46
CA PHE A 343 -36.30 6.91 -2.51
C PHE A 343 -36.72 7.42 -3.88
N SER A 344 -35.77 7.45 -4.80
CA SER A 344 -36.06 7.52 -6.23
C SER A 344 -35.64 6.22 -6.89
N PHE A 345 -36.46 5.76 -7.83
CA PHE A 345 -36.25 4.54 -8.59
C PHE A 345 -36.34 4.82 -10.08
N ARG A 346 -35.63 4.01 -10.86
CA ARG A 346 -35.65 4.11 -12.33
C ARG A 346 -35.71 2.73 -12.95
N ASN A 347 -36.53 2.60 -13.99
CA ASN A 347 -36.55 1.38 -14.81
C ASN A 347 -35.39 1.45 -15.82
N VAL A 348 -34.61 0.38 -15.88
CA VAL A 348 -33.47 0.23 -16.78
C VAL A 348 -33.45 -1.17 -17.38
N LYS A 349 -32.77 -1.29 -18.51
CA LYS A 349 -32.42 -2.57 -19.11
C LYS A 349 -30.92 -2.72 -19.14
N LEU A 350 -30.44 -3.83 -18.62
CA LEU A 350 -29.03 -4.06 -18.33
C LEU A 350 -28.52 -5.28 -19.09
N LYS A 351 -27.44 -5.10 -19.84
CA LYS A 351 -26.72 -6.19 -20.49
C LYS A 351 -25.52 -6.61 -19.65
N PHE A 352 -25.63 -7.79 -19.04
CA PHE A 352 -24.53 -8.42 -18.33
C PHE A 352 -23.76 -9.36 -19.27
N PRO A 353 -22.41 -9.35 -19.30
CA PRO A 353 -21.64 -10.18 -20.25
C PRO A 353 -21.88 -11.70 -20.16
N HIS A 354 -22.39 -12.17 -19.03
CA HIS A 354 -22.55 -13.59 -18.71
C HIS A 354 -23.99 -14.09 -18.85
N LEU A 355 -24.95 -13.18 -19.07
CA LEU A 355 -26.34 -13.52 -19.31
C LEU A 355 -26.60 -13.42 -20.80
N SER A 356 -27.30 -14.41 -21.35
CA SER A 356 -27.69 -14.40 -22.77
C SER A 356 -28.72 -13.32 -23.07
N GLU A 357 -29.60 -13.05 -22.11
CA GLU A 357 -30.67 -12.07 -22.21
C GLU A 357 -30.37 -10.82 -21.38
N GLU A 358 -30.91 -9.69 -21.85
CA GLU A 358 -30.87 -8.44 -21.10
C GLU A 358 -31.86 -8.47 -19.94
N VAL A 359 -31.47 -7.89 -18.82
CA VAL A 359 -32.28 -7.86 -17.60
C VAL A 359 -33.02 -6.53 -17.50
N SER A 360 -34.34 -6.57 -17.61
CA SER A 360 -35.21 -5.44 -17.26
C SER A 360 -35.42 -5.41 -15.74
N CYS A 361 -34.99 -4.33 -15.10
CA CYS A 361 -35.11 -4.19 -13.65
C CYS A 361 -35.30 -2.73 -13.21
N LYS A 362 -35.72 -2.57 -11.95
CA LYS A 362 -35.73 -1.28 -11.27
C LYS A 362 -34.41 -1.11 -10.52
N ILE A 363 -33.77 0.06 -10.62
CA ILE A 363 -32.61 0.43 -9.80
C ILE A 363 -33.01 1.45 -8.74
N ILE A 364 -32.25 1.51 -7.64
CA ILE A 364 -32.37 2.58 -6.64
C ILE A 364 -31.54 3.78 -7.13
N ASP A 365 -32.21 4.70 -7.84
CA ASP A 365 -31.59 5.85 -8.51
C ASP A 365 -30.97 6.83 -7.50
N SER A 366 -31.60 7.01 -6.34
CA SER A 366 -31.04 7.83 -5.24
C SER A 366 -29.74 7.25 -4.69
N LEU A 367 -29.62 5.93 -4.63
CA LEU A 367 -28.40 5.27 -4.20
C LEU A 367 -27.32 5.38 -5.27
N LEU A 368 -27.63 5.19 -6.55
CA LEU A 368 -26.66 5.28 -7.64
C LEU A 368 -25.89 6.62 -7.60
N ASN A 369 -26.60 7.72 -7.38
CA ASN A 369 -26.03 9.08 -7.40
C ASN A 369 -25.51 9.56 -6.04
N SER A 370 -25.64 8.75 -4.98
CA SER A 370 -25.18 9.08 -3.63
C SER A 370 -23.67 8.83 -3.45
N PRO A 371 -22.97 9.62 -2.59
CA PRO A 371 -21.58 9.34 -2.22
C PRO A 371 -21.44 8.12 -1.29
N TYR A 372 -22.53 7.66 -0.66
CA TYR A 372 -22.49 6.52 0.27
C TYR A 372 -22.30 5.19 -0.46
N ARG A 373 -21.62 4.23 0.18
CA ARG A 373 -21.29 2.93 -0.42
C ARG A 373 -22.52 2.08 -0.76
N ASP A 374 -23.51 2.09 0.12
CA ASP A 374 -24.76 1.32 0.08
C ASP A 374 -25.80 2.07 0.92
N LEU A 375 -27.02 1.54 0.99
CA LEU A 375 -28.06 2.00 1.90
C LEU A 375 -27.63 1.87 3.35
N ASN A 376 -27.98 2.86 4.17
CA ASN A 376 -27.84 2.76 5.62
C ASN A 376 -28.99 1.92 6.24
N VAL A 377 -28.89 1.62 7.53
CA VAL A 377 -29.89 0.79 8.24
C VAL A 377 -31.28 1.41 8.18
N THR A 378 -31.39 2.72 8.34
CA THR A 378 -32.66 3.47 8.30
C THR A 378 -33.30 3.38 6.91
N GLU A 379 -32.50 3.48 5.85
CA GLU A 379 -32.94 3.29 4.45
C GLU A 379 -33.37 1.85 4.17
N MET A 380 -32.64 0.84 4.65
CA MET A 380 -33.04 -0.56 4.50
C MET A 380 -34.37 -0.85 5.21
N LYS A 381 -34.55 -0.32 6.43
CA LYS A 381 -35.82 -0.39 7.17
C LYS A 381 -36.94 0.30 6.39
N ALA A 382 -36.68 1.47 5.80
CA ALA A 382 -37.65 2.17 4.97
C ALA A 382 -38.08 1.35 3.74
N LEU A 383 -37.16 0.68 3.03
CA LEU A 383 -37.53 -0.21 1.91
C LEU A 383 -38.47 -1.33 2.36
N TYR A 384 -38.18 -1.96 3.49
CA TYR A 384 -39.02 -3.00 4.06
C TYR A 384 -40.41 -2.47 4.46
N ILE A 385 -40.45 -1.33 5.17
CA ILE A 385 -41.71 -0.68 5.59
C ILE A 385 -42.55 -0.29 4.37
N ASN A 386 -41.93 0.27 3.33
CA ASN A 386 -42.60 0.59 2.08
C ASN A 386 -43.20 -0.65 1.41
N PHE A 387 -42.48 -1.78 1.39
CA PHE A 387 -43.04 -3.05 0.94
C PHE A 387 -44.25 -3.48 1.79
N VAL A 388 -44.11 -3.48 3.12
CA VAL A 388 -45.19 -3.88 4.04
C VAL A 388 -46.44 -3.01 3.85
N MET A 389 -46.29 -1.69 3.70
CA MET A 389 -47.39 -0.77 3.45
C MET A 389 -48.14 -1.14 2.16
N ARG A 390 -47.42 -1.30 1.04
CA ARG A 390 -48.01 -1.70 -0.25
C ARG A 390 -48.61 -3.10 -0.21
N PHE A 391 -47.99 -4.04 0.51
CA PHE A 391 -48.50 -5.39 0.68
C PHE A 391 -49.83 -5.38 1.43
N ARG A 392 -49.93 -4.68 2.56
CA ARG A 392 -51.17 -4.57 3.35
C ARG A 392 -52.30 -3.91 2.56
N GLU A 393 -51.98 -2.92 1.74
CA GLU A 393 -52.95 -2.25 0.87
C GLU A 393 -53.48 -3.20 -0.21
N LYS A 394 -52.59 -3.97 -0.86
CA LYS A 394 -52.95 -4.87 -1.95
C LYS A 394 -53.56 -6.19 -1.49
N TYR A 395 -53.15 -6.68 -0.32
CA TYR A 395 -53.49 -8.00 0.21
C TYR A 395 -53.88 -7.95 1.71
N PRO A 396 -54.95 -7.23 2.08
CA PRO A 396 -55.32 -7.00 3.48
C PRO A 396 -55.69 -8.28 4.25
N GLN A 397 -56.01 -9.38 3.55
CA GLN A 397 -56.37 -10.66 4.15
C GLN A 397 -55.16 -11.48 4.66
N TYR A 398 -53.96 -11.25 4.12
CA TYR A 398 -52.78 -12.02 4.46
C TYR A 398 -51.97 -11.33 5.55
N LYS A 399 -51.54 -12.10 6.56
CA LYS A 399 -50.71 -11.59 7.65
C LYS A 399 -49.24 -11.54 7.23
N GLU A 400 -48.48 -10.64 7.86
CA GLU A 400 -47.02 -10.65 7.76
C GLU A 400 -46.45 -12.00 8.19
N GLY A 401 -45.47 -12.49 7.43
CA GLY A 401 -44.87 -13.81 7.65
C GLY A 401 -45.61 -15.00 7.03
N SER A 402 -46.82 -14.80 6.47
CA SER A 402 -47.52 -15.80 5.66
C SER A 402 -46.72 -16.24 4.43
N GLN A 403 -47.13 -17.34 3.80
CA GLN A 403 -46.47 -17.82 2.58
C GLN A 403 -46.61 -16.78 1.45
N GLU A 404 -47.79 -16.19 1.30
CA GLU A 404 -48.09 -15.16 0.31
C GLU A 404 -47.27 -13.89 0.56
N PHE A 405 -47.04 -13.52 1.82
CA PHE A 405 -46.13 -12.42 2.18
C PHE A 405 -44.69 -12.72 1.74
N LYS A 406 -44.20 -13.93 1.99
CA LYS A 406 -42.84 -14.34 1.58
C LYS A 406 -42.69 -14.36 0.05
N GLU A 407 -43.69 -14.84 -0.67
CA GLU A 407 -43.70 -14.87 -2.14
C GLU A 407 -43.77 -13.45 -2.74
N ALA A 408 -44.62 -12.59 -2.17
CA ALA A 408 -44.69 -11.18 -2.57
C ALA A 408 -43.37 -10.44 -2.29
N LEU A 409 -42.76 -10.67 -1.12
CA LEU A 409 -41.47 -10.05 -0.77
C LEU A 409 -40.37 -10.48 -1.74
N LYS A 410 -40.33 -11.75 -2.14
CA LYS A 410 -39.36 -12.28 -3.10
C LYS A 410 -39.49 -11.64 -4.49
N THR A 411 -40.70 -11.22 -4.89
CA THR A 411 -40.98 -10.72 -6.25
C THR A 411 -41.19 -9.21 -6.31
N ASP A 412 -41.17 -8.52 -5.17
CA ASP A 412 -41.45 -7.09 -5.10
C ASP A 412 -40.40 -6.24 -5.83
N LEU A 413 -40.87 -5.36 -6.72
CA LEU A 413 -40.01 -4.57 -7.60
C LEU A 413 -39.17 -3.51 -6.88
N TYR A 414 -39.63 -2.98 -5.75
CA TYR A 414 -38.95 -1.88 -5.05
C TYR A 414 -38.01 -2.41 -3.98
N PHE A 415 -38.43 -3.44 -3.24
CA PHE A 415 -37.61 -4.11 -2.25
C PHE A 415 -36.43 -4.84 -2.90
N ASN A 416 -36.67 -5.48 -4.06
CA ASN A 416 -35.64 -6.17 -4.85
C ASN A 416 -35.05 -5.28 -5.95
N ALA A 417 -35.28 -3.97 -5.91
CA ALA A 417 -34.64 -3.04 -6.83
C ALA A 417 -33.11 -3.20 -6.75
N LEU A 418 -32.46 -3.29 -7.91
CA LEU A 418 -31.05 -3.57 -8.00
C LEU A 418 -30.26 -2.39 -7.43
N ARG A 419 -29.38 -2.69 -6.48
CA ARG A 419 -28.46 -1.72 -5.88
C ARG A 419 -27.21 -1.65 -6.74
N VAL A 420 -26.96 -0.48 -7.32
CA VAL A 420 -25.89 -0.26 -8.30
C VAL A 420 -25.08 0.98 -7.98
N LYS A 421 -23.83 0.97 -8.43
CA LYS A 421 -22.94 2.13 -8.53
C LYS A 421 -22.35 2.18 -9.92
N TYR A 422 -21.84 3.33 -10.36
CA TYR A 422 -21.08 3.39 -11.61
C TYR A 422 -19.79 2.55 -11.52
N GLY A 423 -19.40 1.95 -12.63
CA GLY A 423 -18.36 0.93 -12.72
C GLY A 423 -17.05 1.37 -13.38
N TYR A 424 -16.88 2.65 -13.71
CA TYR A 424 -15.64 3.18 -14.30
C TYR A 424 -14.49 3.16 -13.29
N ALA A 425 -14.81 3.50 -12.04
CA ALA A 425 -13.90 3.46 -10.91
C ALA A 425 -14.44 2.59 -9.77
N ILE A 426 -13.58 1.75 -9.20
CA ILE A 426 -13.91 0.83 -8.12
C ILE A 426 -12.82 0.83 -7.05
N THR A 427 -13.15 0.38 -5.85
CA THR A 427 -12.14 0.17 -4.81
C THR A 427 -11.31 -1.08 -5.11
N CYS A 428 -10.05 -1.10 -4.66
CA CYS A 428 -9.19 -2.28 -4.83
C CYS A 428 -9.81 -3.57 -4.28
N HIS A 429 -10.50 -3.53 -3.13
CA HIS A 429 -11.23 -4.68 -2.58
C HIS A 429 -12.30 -5.21 -3.55
N LYS A 430 -13.07 -4.32 -4.20
CA LYS A 430 -14.08 -4.72 -5.21
C LYS A 430 -13.46 -5.19 -6.53
N SER A 431 -12.16 -4.94 -6.74
CA SER A 431 -11.41 -5.42 -7.90
C SER A 431 -10.90 -6.85 -7.75
N GLN A 432 -10.88 -7.42 -6.53
CA GLN A 432 -10.42 -8.80 -6.28
C GLN A 432 -11.20 -9.82 -7.11
N GLY A 433 -10.49 -10.81 -7.65
CA GLY A 433 -11.01 -11.75 -8.65
C GLY A 433 -11.28 -11.13 -10.04
N GLY A 434 -11.04 -9.83 -10.23
CA GLY A 434 -11.15 -9.14 -11.52
C GLY A 434 -9.82 -8.97 -12.23
N GLU A 435 -9.86 -8.85 -13.55
CA GLU A 435 -8.72 -8.48 -14.39
C GLU A 435 -9.20 -7.71 -15.64
N TRP A 436 -8.48 -6.65 -16.03
CA TRP A 436 -8.81 -5.77 -17.16
C TRP A 436 -7.59 -5.58 -18.07
N ASP A 437 -7.83 -5.25 -19.33
CA ASP A 437 -6.75 -5.00 -20.29
C ASP A 437 -5.90 -3.79 -19.87
N SER A 438 -6.53 -2.67 -19.55
CA SER A 438 -5.87 -1.47 -19.03
C SER A 438 -6.41 -1.13 -17.63
N VAL A 439 -5.53 -0.85 -16.68
CA VAL A 439 -5.91 -0.45 -15.32
C VAL A 439 -5.22 0.84 -14.93
N TYR A 440 -5.98 1.78 -14.38
CA TYR A 440 -5.46 2.99 -13.75
C TYR A 440 -5.48 2.76 -12.25
N VAL A 441 -4.34 2.89 -11.58
CA VAL A 441 -4.25 2.72 -10.13
C VAL A 441 -3.83 4.03 -9.50
N ASP A 442 -4.73 4.61 -8.70
CA ASP A 442 -4.41 5.71 -7.81
C ASP A 442 -3.96 5.15 -6.46
N TYR A 443 -2.65 5.20 -6.20
CA TYR A 443 -2.01 4.68 -5.00
C TYR A 443 -2.18 5.60 -3.77
N SER A 444 -2.84 6.75 -3.93
CA SER A 444 -3.06 7.72 -2.84
C SER A 444 -3.65 7.06 -1.59
N GLY A 445 -3.04 7.34 -0.44
CA GLY A 445 -3.43 6.78 0.85
C GLY A 445 -2.96 5.34 1.11
N ARG A 446 -2.28 4.70 0.15
CA ARG A 446 -1.76 3.32 0.26
C ARG A 446 -0.27 3.20 -0.10
N ILE A 447 0.48 4.28 0.08
CA ILE A 447 1.93 4.36 -0.09
C ILE A 447 2.63 4.03 1.24
N GLY A 448 3.16 2.82 1.41
CA GLY A 448 3.82 2.42 2.65
C GLY A 448 4.54 1.07 2.56
N LEU A 449 5.40 0.80 3.53
CA LEU A 449 6.18 -0.44 3.64
C LEU A 449 5.56 -1.48 4.58
N TYR A 450 4.43 -1.16 5.21
CA TYR A 450 3.67 -2.09 6.04
C TYR A 450 2.88 -3.08 5.18
N ASP A 451 2.58 -4.26 5.72
CA ASP A 451 2.00 -5.38 4.94
C ASP A 451 0.68 -4.99 4.25
N ASP A 452 -0.20 -4.26 4.93
CA ASP A 452 -1.49 -3.84 4.37
C ASP A 452 -1.32 -2.93 3.13
N ALA A 453 -0.41 -1.95 3.16
CA ALA A 453 -0.11 -1.10 2.00
C ALA A 453 0.51 -1.90 0.85
N LEU A 454 1.49 -2.77 1.14
CA LEU A 454 2.13 -3.59 0.12
C LEU A 454 1.15 -4.59 -0.50
N ARG A 455 0.30 -5.24 0.29
CA ARG A 455 -0.77 -6.15 -0.21
C ARG A 455 -1.80 -5.40 -1.04
N TRP A 456 -2.15 -4.18 -0.64
CA TRP A 456 -3.01 -3.30 -1.44
C TRP A 456 -2.36 -2.97 -2.79
N CYS A 457 -1.11 -2.53 -2.78
CA CYS A 457 -0.33 -2.22 -3.98
C CYS A 457 -0.23 -3.45 -4.90
N TYR A 458 0.10 -4.61 -4.34
CA TYR A 458 0.18 -5.86 -5.08
C TYR A 458 -1.17 -6.20 -5.73
N THR A 459 -2.24 -6.15 -4.95
CA THR A 459 -3.59 -6.50 -5.42
C THR A 459 -4.02 -5.56 -6.55
N ALA A 460 -3.82 -4.25 -6.41
CA ALA A 460 -4.18 -3.27 -7.43
C ALA A 460 -3.34 -3.44 -8.71
N THR A 461 -2.01 -3.54 -8.58
CA THR A 461 -1.06 -3.71 -9.69
C THR A 461 -1.37 -4.95 -10.52
N THR A 462 -1.71 -6.07 -9.87
CA THR A 462 -1.96 -7.35 -10.54
C THR A 462 -3.30 -7.45 -11.26
N ARG A 463 -4.19 -6.44 -11.14
CA ARG A 463 -5.45 -6.37 -11.90
C ARG A 463 -5.22 -6.11 -13.39
N ALA A 464 -4.08 -5.51 -13.75
CA ALA A 464 -3.73 -5.20 -15.12
C ALA A 464 -3.27 -6.45 -15.88
N LYS A 465 -3.80 -6.63 -17.10
CA LYS A 465 -3.37 -7.68 -18.04
C LYS A 465 -2.38 -7.18 -19.08
N LYS A 466 -2.58 -5.99 -19.65
CA LYS A 466 -1.78 -5.45 -20.74
C LYS A 466 -1.10 -4.15 -20.37
N GLU A 467 -1.82 -3.20 -19.76
CA GLU A 467 -1.30 -1.87 -19.46
C GLU A 467 -1.67 -1.43 -18.04
N LEU A 468 -0.73 -0.77 -17.37
CA LEU A 468 -0.92 -0.21 -16.04
C LEU A 468 -0.55 1.28 -16.03
N PHE A 469 -1.53 2.12 -15.74
CA PHE A 469 -1.33 3.54 -15.53
C PHE A 469 -1.27 3.80 -14.03
N VAL A 470 -0.17 4.35 -13.53
CA VAL A 470 0.04 4.59 -12.10
C VAL A 470 -0.11 6.07 -11.79
N ILE A 471 -0.87 6.37 -10.73
CA ILE A 471 -1.13 7.73 -10.25
C ILE A 471 -0.71 7.80 -8.79
N ASN A 472 0.10 8.80 -8.47
CA ASN A 472 0.75 8.96 -7.17
C ASN A 472 1.46 7.67 -6.70
N PRO A 473 2.28 7.01 -7.55
CA PRO A 473 2.92 5.75 -7.20
C PRO A 473 3.80 5.90 -5.95
N PRO A 474 3.99 4.81 -5.18
CA PRO A 474 4.90 4.82 -4.05
C PRO A 474 6.32 5.16 -4.53
N LYS A 475 6.90 6.22 -3.96
CA LYS A 475 8.28 6.66 -4.15
C LYS A 475 8.95 6.76 -2.78
N ILE A 476 9.09 5.61 -2.12
CA ILE A 476 9.68 5.52 -0.79
C ILE A 476 11.18 5.32 -0.98
N ASN A 477 11.95 6.40 -0.80
CA ASN A 477 13.41 6.35 -0.74
C ASN A 477 13.88 6.11 0.70
N GLY A 478 15.17 5.76 0.88
CA GLY A 478 15.77 5.53 2.19
C GLY A 478 15.84 6.77 3.09
N PHE A 479 15.30 7.90 2.63
CA PHE A 479 15.24 9.21 3.30
C PHE A 479 13.83 9.60 3.75
N HIS A 480 12.78 8.80 3.47
CA HIS A 480 11.40 9.15 3.85
C HIS A 480 11.18 9.37 5.35
N ARG A 481 12.08 8.85 6.21
CA ARG A 481 12.08 9.07 7.66
C ARG A 481 13.11 10.09 8.12
N LEU A 482 13.93 10.62 7.22
CA LEU A 482 15.02 11.52 7.57
C LEU A 482 14.45 12.84 8.08
N GLU A 483 14.54 13.04 9.39
CA GLU A 483 14.21 14.31 10.04
C GLU A 483 15.48 15.14 10.25
N ILE A 484 15.54 16.34 9.67
CA ILE A 484 16.65 17.27 9.90
C ILE A 484 16.29 18.18 11.09
N ARG A 485 17.08 18.09 12.16
CA ARG A 485 16.84 18.82 13.41
C ARG A 485 17.42 20.24 13.39
N PRO A 486 16.97 21.14 14.27
CA PRO A 486 17.56 22.47 14.42
C PRO A 486 19.05 22.42 14.79
N ILE A 487 19.79 23.47 14.38
CA ILE A 487 21.23 23.59 14.65
C ILE A 487 21.48 23.68 16.16
N THR A 488 22.38 22.83 16.65
CA THR A 488 22.78 22.79 18.05
C THR A 488 24.15 23.45 18.25
N LYS A 489 24.25 24.38 19.21
CA LYS A 489 25.51 25.02 19.58
C LYS A 489 26.41 24.07 20.37
N ILE A 490 27.69 23.98 20.00
CA ILE A 490 28.68 23.12 20.68
C ILE A 490 30.00 23.86 20.91
N GLY A 491 30.70 23.53 22.00
CA GLY A 491 31.95 24.20 22.36
C GLY A 491 33.24 23.48 21.94
N LYS A 492 33.14 22.24 21.46
CA LYS A 492 34.29 21.39 21.07
C LYS A 492 33.91 20.51 19.89
N ILE A 493 34.91 20.14 19.09
CA ILE A 493 34.79 19.23 17.96
C ILE A 493 35.69 18.00 18.14
N GLY A 494 35.32 16.88 17.51
CA GLY A 494 36.10 15.65 17.55
C GLY A 494 37.43 15.76 16.79
N LYS A 495 38.41 14.91 17.14
CA LYS A 495 39.74 14.89 16.49
C LYS A 495 39.70 14.53 15.00
N GLU A 496 38.57 14.01 14.54
CA GLU A 496 38.32 13.57 13.17
C GLU A 496 37.86 14.72 12.26
N PHE A 497 37.89 15.99 12.72
CA PHE A 497 37.41 17.13 11.94
C PHE A 497 38.08 17.25 10.55
N TYR A 498 39.38 16.94 10.45
CA TYR A 498 40.09 16.93 9.18
C TYR A 498 40.37 15.49 8.72
N GLN A 499 40.19 15.21 7.43
CA GLN A 499 40.60 13.93 6.87
C GLN A 499 42.12 13.82 6.88
N ASN A 500 42.65 12.69 7.35
CA ASN A 500 44.09 12.46 7.40
C ASN A 500 44.61 11.96 6.04
N THR A 501 44.49 12.77 5.00
CA THR A 501 45.08 12.51 3.67
C THR A 501 46.45 13.18 3.55
N HIS A 502 47.38 12.53 2.85
CA HIS A 502 48.71 13.09 2.54
C HIS A 502 48.55 14.20 1.51
N THR A 503 48.18 15.41 1.91
CA THR A 503 47.85 16.44 0.92
C THR A 503 49.05 17.24 0.42
N PHE A 504 50.13 17.41 1.20
CA PHE A 504 51.40 18.00 0.73
C PHE A 504 52.42 18.01 1.88
N SER A 505 53.72 18.11 1.55
CA SER A 505 54.78 18.39 2.50
C SER A 505 54.94 19.90 2.71
N THR A 506 55.36 20.31 3.90
CA THR A 506 55.74 21.71 4.18
C THR A 506 57.16 21.74 4.73
N PRO A 507 57.93 22.82 4.54
CA PRO A 507 59.33 22.88 4.97
C PRO A 507 59.56 22.67 6.47
N PHE A 508 58.53 22.88 7.30
CA PHE A 508 58.64 22.93 8.75
C PHE A 508 57.91 21.81 9.50
N HIS A 509 57.20 20.92 8.79
CA HIS A 509 56.40 19.85 9.40
C HIS A 509 56.77 18.48 8.86
N THR A 510 56.81 17.49 9.75
CA THR A 510 56.98 16.09 9.35
C THR A 510 55.72 15.54 8.70
N GLU A 511 55.84 14.42 8.01
CA GLU A 511 54.69 13.72 7.40
C GLU A 511 53.65 13.28 8.44
N ASN A 512 54.09 13.00 9.67
CA ASN A 512 53.25 12.59 10.80
C ASN A 512 52.65 13.77 11.59
N ALA A 513 52.97 15.01 11.24
CA ALA A 513 52.37 16.17 11.87
C ALA A 513 50.86 16.22 11.59
N HIS A 514 50.09 16.70 12.55
CA HIS A 514 48.66 16.90 12.39
C HIS A 514 48.39 17.78 11.16
N ILE A 515 47.49 17.35 10.27
CA ILE A 515 47.24 18.01 8.97
C ILE A 515 46.91 19.50 9.10
N ALA A 516 46.20 19.89 10.17
CA ALA A 516 45.88 21.28 10.46
C ALA A 516 47.11 22.20 10.55
N LEU A 517 48.28 21.70 10.99
CA LEU A 517 49.51 22.49 11.03
C LEU A 517 50.01 22.83 9.63
N ARG A 518 49.96 21.85 8.71
CA ARG A 518 50.35 22.04 7.31
C ARG A 518 49.37 22.95 6.57
N LEU A 519 48.08 22.80 6.83
CA LEU A 519 47.04 23.70 6.30
C LEU A 519 47.22 25.13 6.84
N LYS A 520 47.51 25.27 8.15
CA LYS A 520 47.77 26.57 8.75
C LYS A 520 49.02 27.21 8.15
N TYR A 521 50.08 26.45 7.91
CA TYR A 521 51.27 26.95 7.21
C TYR A 521 50.93 27.54 5.83
N GLN A 522 50.18 26.83 5.00
CA GLN A 522 49.78 27.31 3.67
C GLN A 522 48.91 28.57 3.73
N GLU A 523 47.98 28.63 4.69
CA GLU A 523 47.17 29.81 4.96
C GLU A 523 48.07 31.00 5.29
N VAL A 524 49.00 30.83 6.22
CA VAL A 524 49.93 31.88 6.66
C VAL A 524 50.81 32.31 5.49
N GLU A 525 51.47 31.38 4.81
CA GLU A 525 52.33 31.66 3.67
C GLU A 525 51.58 32.44 2.58
N SER A 526 50.35 32.05 2.26
CA SER A 526 49.53 32.72 1.26
C SER A 526 49.16 34.15 1.67
N LYS A 527 48.76 34.35 2.93
CA LYS A 527 48.43 35.67 3.49
C LYS A 527 49.61 36.62 3.50
N LEU A 528 50.82 36.10 3.67
CA LEU A 528 52.03 36.92 3.72
C LEU A 528 52.58 37.34 2.36
N ARG A 529 52.13 36.74 1.25
CA ARG A 529 52.69 37.02 -0.11
C ARG A 529 52.67 38.50 -0.50
N SER A 530 51.70 39.26 0.00
CA SER A 530 51.53 40.69 -0.29
C SER A 530 51.88 41.60 0.89
N THR A 531 52.63 41.11 1.88
CA THR A 531 53.02 41.86 3.08
C THR A 531 54.55 41.88 3.23
N PRO A 532 55.11 42.79 4.05
CA PRO A 532 56.56 42.84 4.29
C PRO A 532 57.09 41.72 5.20
N PHE A 533 56.21 40.84 5.70
CA PHE A 533 56.58 39.77 6.63
C PHE A 533 56.92 38.47 5.87
N SER A 534 57.93 37.75 6.34
CA SER A 534 58.24 36.39 5.87
C SER A 534 58.39 35.41 7.04
N ILE A 535 58.13 34.12 6.81
CA ILE A 535 58.34 33.08 7.82
C ILE A 535 59.84 32.75 7.91
N ASP A 536 60.47 32.99 9.07
CA ASP A 536 61.86 32.61 9.34
C ASP A 536 61.97 31.13 9.74
N ARG A 537 61.19 30.74 10.76
CA ARG A 537 61.11 29.36 11.25
C ARG A 537 59.82 29.11 12.01
N ILE A 538 59.47 27.83 12.14
CA ILE A 538 58.34 27.35 12.93
C ILE A 538 58.85 26.30 13.91
N VAL A 539 58.41 26.39 15.16
CA VAL A 539 58.68 25.38 16.20
C VAL A 539 57.35 24.80 16.67
N SER A 540 57.11 23.54 16.33
CA SER A 540 55.88 22.82 16.68
C SER A 540 56.04 22.10 18.02
N SER A 541 55.01 22.17 18.87
CA SER A 541 54.88 21.44 20.14
C SER A 541 53.44 21.00 20.33
N ASN A 542 53.16 20.13 21.30
CA ASN A 542 51.79 19.69 21.56
C ASN A 542 50.88 20.89 21.89
N TYR A 543 49.87 21.12 21.03
CA TYR A 543 48.86 22.18 21.17
C TYR A 543 49.39 23.62 21.07
N LEU A 544 50.63 23.80 20.59
CA LEU A 544 51.26 25.10 20.42
C LEU A 544 52.19 25.10 19.21
N GLU A 545 51.96 26.03 18.29
CA GLU A 545 52.83 26.28 17.14
C GLU A 545 53.43 27.68 17.26
N LYS A 546 54.76 27.77 17.30
CA LYS A 546 55.46 29.07 17.42
C LYS A 546 55.98 29.49 16.06
N TYR A 547 55.43 30.58 15.52
CA TYR A 547 55.90 31.21 14.30
C TYR A 547 56.87 32.34 14.64
N PHE A 548 58.00 32.36 13.93
CA PHE A 548 58.95 33.48 13.96
C PHE A 548 58.86 34.18 12.61
N PHE A 549 58.32 35.39 12.60
CA PHE A 549 58.17 36.21 11.41
C PHE A 549 59.31 37.23 11.34
N LYS A 550 59.93 37.36 10.17
CA LYS A 550 60.96 38.34 9.90
C LYS A 550 60.37 39.55 9.19
N ILE A 551 60.73 40.74 9.65
CA ILE A 551 60.49 42.01 8.98
C ILE A 551 61.75 42.87 9.11
N GLU A 552 62.35 43.27 7.99
CA GLU A 552 63.66 43.93 7.95
C GLU A 552 64.72 43.20 8.80
N ASN A 553 65.14 43.78 9.93
CA ASN A 553 66.12 43.23 10.88
C ASN A 553 65.50 42.73 12.20
N GLU A 554 64.17 42.69 12.30
CA GLU A 554 63.45 42.27 13.50
C GLU A 554 62.79 40.89 13.32
N ILE A 555 62.64 40.18 14.44
CA ILE A 555 61.93 38.90 14.51
C ILE A 555 60.76 39.03 15.49
N ILE A 556 59.55 38.77 15.02
CA ILE A 556 58.33 38.77 15.82
C ILE A 556 57.92 37.32 16.07
N GLN A 557 57.81 36.94 17.35
CA GLN A 557 57.36 35.60 17.75
C GLN A 557 55.85 35.60 18.04
N ILE A 558 55.11 34.72 17.36
CA ILE A 558 53.69 34.44 17.62
C ILE A 558 53.53 33.01 18.13
N ASP A 559 52.98 32.91 19.34
CA ASP A 559 52.63 31.64 19.99
C ASP A 559 51.16 31.31 19.69
N TRP A 560 50.91 30.34 18.80
CA TRP A 560 49.58 30.02 18.31
C TRP A 560 49.07 28.68 18.88
N TYR A 561 48.10 28.77 19.79
CA TYR A 561 47.50 27.58 20.41
C TYR A 561 46.40 26.98 19.55
N TYR A 562 46.33 25.65 19.53
CA TYR A 562 45.29 24.88 18.84
C TYR A 562 44.83 23.70 19.71
N ASP A 563 43.63 23.16 19.44
CA ASP A 563 43.08 22.03 20.20
C ASP A 563 43.38 20.65 19.58
N GLY A 564 42.88 19.58 20.18
CA GLY A 564 43.10 18.21 19.69
C GLY A 564 42.48 17.88 18.34
N ALA A 565 41.63 18.75 17.80
CA ALA A 565 41.09 18.64 16.45
C ALA A 565 41.83 19.52 15.43
N GLY A 566 42.87 20.25 15.88
CA GLY A 566 43.62 21.16 15.03
C GLY A 566 42.93 22.51 14.81
N ILE A 567 42.00 22.92 15.68
CA ILE A 567 41.36 24.23 15.59
C ILE A 567 42.23 25.27 16.29
N PHE A 568 42.79 26.19 15.52
CA PHE A 568 43.60 27.30 16.03
C PHE A 568 42.74 28.37 16.71
N LYS A 569 43.21 28.88 17.86
CA LYS A 569 42.58 30.00 18.56
C LYS A 569 42.80 31.31 17.81
N THR A 570 41.84 32.22 17.83
CA THR A 570 42.04 33.56 17.29
C THR A 570 43.15 34.28 18.06
N LEU A 571 44.08 34.91 17.33
CA LEU A 571 45.15 35.69 17.95
C LEU A 571 44.58 36.98 18.54
N GLN A 572 45.08 37.37 19.71
CA GLN A 572 44.68 38.61 20.39
C GLN A 572 45.64 39.74 20.02
N ASN A 573 45.13 40.97 19.98
CA ASN A 573 45.93 42.16 19.72
C ASN A 573 47.07 42.31 20.74
N ARG A 574 48.18 42.89 20.29
CA ARG A 574 49.38 43.16 21.08
C ARG A 574 49.65 44.66 21.20
N PRO A 575 50.57 45.09 22.09
CA PRO A 575 50.82 46.51 22.34
C PRO A 575 51.42 47.28 21.15
N TYR A 576 52.15 46.60 20.25
CA TYR A 576 52.86 47.24 19.16
C TYR A 576 52.05 47.23 17.85
N GLU A 577 52.00 48.37 17.16
CA GLU A 577 51.21 48.56 15.92
C GLU A 577 51.60 47.58 14.81
N ILE A 578 52.91 47.35 14.63
CA ILE A 578 53.43 46.43 13.61
C ILE A 578 53.04 44.96 13.89
N GLU A 579 52.96 44.59 15.17
CA GLU A 579 52.46 43.26 15.57
C GLU A 579 50.95 43.14 15.32
N ASN A 580 50.19 44.22 15.52
CA ASN A 580 48.75 44.22 15.24
C ASN A 580 48.45 44.11 13.73
N GLN A 581 49.21 44.78 12.86
CA GLN A 581 49.08 44.63 11.41
C GLN A 581 49.30 43.17 10.97
N LEU A 582 50.30 42.50 11.56
CA LEU A 582 50.55 41.08 11.34
C LEU A 582 49.39 40.22 11.88
N ILE A 583 48.92 40.47 13.10
CA ILE A 583 47.81 39.72 13.72
C ILE A 583 46.51 39.87 12.92
N GLU A 584 46.19 41.07 12.44
CA GLU A 584 45.03 41.33 11.56
C GLU A 584 45.14 40.53 10.26
N THR A 585 46.31 40.54 9.63
CA THR A 585 46.60 39.72 8.44
C THR A 585 46.39 38.24 8.73
N LEU A 586 46.96 37.74 9.84
CA LEU A 586 46.87 36.32 10.22
C LEU A 586 45.45 35.89 10.60
N ASN A 587 44.65 36.77 11.20
CA ASN A 587 43.25 36.50 11.56
C ASN A 587 42.26 36.69 10.40
N ALA A 588 42.68 37.29 9.27
CA ALA A 588 41.81 37.48 8.11
C ALA A 588 41.23 36.15 7.60
N PRO A 589 39.99 36.11 7.06
CA PRO A 589 39.43 34.89 6.49
C PRO A 589 40.31 34.32 5.37
N PHE A 590 40.37 32.98 5.27
CA PHE A 590 41.11 32.28 4.22
C PHE A 590 40.31 31.08 3.72
N TYR A 591 40.27 30.92 2.40
CA TYR A 591 39.61 29.79 1.76
C TYR A 591 40.63 28.70 1.47
N HIS A 592 40.36 27.49 1.98
CA HIS A 592 41.18 26.30 1.75
C HIS A 592 40.39 25.30 0.94
N GLU A 593 40.92 24.75 -0.16
CA GLU A 593 40.30 23.58 -0.79
C GLU A 593 40.60 22.32 0.01
N PHE A 594 39.54 21.65 0.45
CA PHE A 594 39.63 20.35 1.12
C PHE A 594 39.36 19.23 0.10
N ALA A 595 40.39 18.46 -0.24
CA ALA A 595 40.24 17.27 -1.04
C ALA A 595 39.78 16.09 -0.17
N VAL A 596 38.46 15.90 -0.05
CA VAL A 596 37.89 14.76 0.67
C VAL A 596 37.68 13.59 -0.27
N ASN A 597 38.39 12.49 0.00
CA ASN A 597 38.20 11.24 -0.74
C ASN A 597 37.30 10.30 0.07
N TYR A 598 36.02 10.22 -0.32
CA TYR A 598 35.03 9.36 0.31
C TYR A 598 34.46 8.36 -0.70
N SER A 599 34.49 7.09 -0.33
CA SER A 599 33.94 5.99 -1.13
C SER A 599 33.22 5.02 -0.21
N THR A 600 32.05 4.56 -0.63
CA THR A 600 31.23 3.59 0.10
C THR A 600 30.59 2.61 -0.88
N GLU A 601 30.45 1.36 -0.47
CA GLU A 601 29.74 0.33 -1.25
C GLU A 601 28.21 0.43 -1.08
N ASN A 602 27.75 1.19 -0.06
CA ASN A 602 26.34 1.35 0.22
C ASN A 602 25.70 2.41 -0.70
N SER A 603 24.70 2.01 -1.48
CA SER A 603 24.02 2.89 -2.44
C SER A 603 23.30 4.07 -1.79
N LEU A 604 22.66 3.88 -0.62
CA LEU A 604 22.00 4.97 0.12
C LEU A 604 23.00 5.96 0.70
N PHE A 605 24.15 5.48 1.17
CA PHE A 605 25.20 6.37 1.69
C PHE A 605 25.80 7.20 0.56
N LYS A 606 26.01 6.59 -0.62
CA LYS A 606 26.43 7.29 -1.83
C LYS A 606 25.40 8.34 -2.27
N GLU A 607 24.11 8.03 -2.20
CA GLU A 607 23.05 9.00 -2.52
C GLU A 607 23.04 10.17 -1.53
N LEU A 608 23.14 9.88 -0.21
CA LEU A 608 23.23 10.93 0.82
C LEU A 608 24.46 11.82 0.59
N TYR A 609 25.62 11.22 0.32
CA TYR A 609 26.84 11.94 0.02
C TYR A 609 26.67 12.88 -1.17
N ASN A 610 26.09 12.41 -2.27
CA ASN A 610 25.84 13.25 -3.44
C ASN A 610 24.88 14.41 -3.15
N ARG A 611 23.83 14.17 -2.35
CA ARG A 611 22.89 15.21 -1.90
C ARG A 611 23.61 16.28 -1.07
N ILE A 612 24.39 15.86 -0.07
CA ILE A 612 25.15 16.78 0.79
C ILE A 612 26.22 17.52 -0.01
N LEU A 613 26.93 16.85 -0.92
CA LEU A 613 27.95 17.47 -1.77
C LEU A 613 27.35 18.56 -2.65
N THR A 614 26.20 18.29 -3.28
CA THR A 614 25.46 19.27 -4.07
C THR A 614 25.02 20.46 -3.22
N ALA A 615 24.44 20.20 -2.05
CA ALA A 615 24.00 21.24 -1.12
C ALA A 615 25.17 22.09 -0.60
N CYS A 616 26.32 21.46 -0.33
CA CYS A 616 27.56 22.13 0.08
C CYS A 616 28.07 23.09 -0.99
N SER A 617 28.09 22.64 -2.26
CA SER A 617 28.48 23.47 -3.40
C SER A 617 27.60 24.72 -3.54
N GLU A 618 26.28 24.56 -3.47
CA GLU A 618 25.32 25.67 -3.56
C GLU A 618 25.38 26.63 -2.37
N CYS A 619 25.75 26.14 -1.18
CA CYS A 619 25.79 26.93 0.05
C CYS A 619 27.18 27.49 0.39
N GLU A 620 28.17 27.29 -0.48
CA GLU A 620 29.60 27.62 -0.24
C GLU A 620 30.14 27.03 1.07
N VAL A 621 29.73 25.81 1.40
CA VAL A 621 30.23 25.02 2.53
C VAL A 621 31.20 23.98 2.00
N GLN A 622 32.30 23.76 2.71
CA GLN A 622 33.25 22.71 2.33
C GLN A 622 33.22 21.55 3.32
N ILE A 623 33.34 20.34 2.79
CA ILE A 623 33.48 19.14 3.61
C ILE A 623 34.96 18.99 3.96
N THR A 624 35.29 18.85 5.24
CA THR A 624 36.67 18.68 5.72
C THR A 624 37.01 17.21 6.01
N ASN A 625 36.00 16.40 6.34
CA ASN A 625 36.12 14.95 6.51
C ASN A 625 34.73 14.29 6.49
N ILE A 626 34.69 12.98 6.18
CA ILE A 626 33.49 12.13 6.31
C ILE A 626 33.90 10.87 7.07
N VAL A 627 33.21 10.55 8.17
CA VAL A 627 33.50 9.37 9.00
C VAL A 627 32.24 8.56 9.25
N GLU A 628 32.29 7.28 8.91
CA GLU A 628 31.23 6.32 9.21
C GLU A 628 31.44 5.66 10.57
N HIS A 629 30.61 6.00 11.55
CA HIS A 629 30.61 5.36 12.87
C HIS A 629 29.58 4.23 12.89
N GLU A 630 29.87 3.14 12.17
CA GLU A 630 28.92 2.04 11.99
C GLU A 630 28.42 1.42 13.30
N ALA A 631 29.31 1.25 14.28
CA ALA A 631 28.97 0.72 15.60
C ALA A 631 27.97 1.60 16.37
N ASN A 632 27.89 2.89 16.02
CA ASN A 632 27.03 3.89 16.63
C ASN A 632 25.92 4.38 15.68
N PHE A 633 25.76 3.71 14.54
CA PHE A 633 24.73 3.97 13.54
C PHE A 633 24.62 5.44 13.08
N HIS A 634 25.75 6.12 12.85
CA HIS A 634 25.74 7.46 12.25
C HIS A 634 26.94 7.73 11.35
N ILE A 635 26.78 8.69 10.43
CA ILE A 635 27.84 9.23 9.58
C ILE A 635 28.02 10.71 9.95
N ASN A 636 29.26 11.11 10.19
CA ASN A 636 29.62 12.51 10.43
C ASN A 636 30.17 13.13 9.15
N TYR A 637 29.53 14.20 8.69
CA TYR A 637 30.05 15.10 7.67
C TYR A 637 30.62 16.33 8.38
N TYR A 638 31.95 16.43 8.46
CA TYR A 638 32.62 17.59 9.05
C TYR A 638 32.71 18.72 8.04
N LEU A 639 32.39 19.94 8.48
CA LEU A 639 32.11 21.07 7.61
C LEU A 639 32.92 22.30 8.01
N LYS A 640 33.40 23.02 7.00
CA LYS A 640 33.90 24.38 7.12
C LYS A 640 32.82 25.36 6.66
N THR A 641 32.33 26.16 7.61
CA THR A 641 31.28 27.17 7.44
C THR A 641 31.80 28.56 7.88
N ASP A 642 30.91 29.48 8.24
CA ASP A 642 31.29 30.77 8.85
C ASP A 642 31.81 30.58 10.30
N ALA A 643 31.47 29.45 10.93
CA ALA A 643 31.97 29.08 12.25
C ALA A 643 33.38 28.48 12.18
N LYS A 644 34.04 28.39 13.35
CA LYS A 644 35.35 27.72 13.45
C LYS A 644 35.29 26.26 12.99
N PHE A 645 34.20 25.58 13.35
CA PHE A 645 33.88 24.22 12.97
C PHE A 645 32.37 24.02 12.98
N ALA A 646 31.91 23.11 12.12
CA ALA A 646 30.57 22.56 12.11
C ALA A 646 30.60 21.09 11.68
N TYR A 647 29.54 20.35 11.96
CA TYR A 647 29.33 19.03 11.35
C TYR A 647 27.86 18.66 11.28
N LEU A 648 27.52 17.78 10.34
CA LEU A 648 26.21 17.18 10.20
C LEU A 648 26.30 15.69 10.53
N GLN A 649 25.62 15.27 11.59
CA GLN A 649 25.57 13.88 12.03
C GLN A 649 24.30 13.20 11.54
N CYS A 650 24.43 12.27 10.61
CA CYS A 650 23.32 11.56 9.99
C CYS A 650 23.17 10.16 10.60
N TYR A 651 22.13 9.94 11.40
CA TYR A 651 21.80 8.64 11.97
C TYR A 651 21.11 7.73 10.95
N PHE A 652 21.45 6.45 11.01
CA PHE A 652 20.84 5.39 10.21
C PHE A 652 20.39 4.21 11.08
N THR A 653 19.59 3.30 10.54
CA THR A 653 19.22 2.05 11.23
C THR A 653 20.24 0.94 10.96
N LYS A 654 20.12 -0.22 11.62
CA LYS A 654 21.00 -1.37 11.31
C LYS A 654 20.96 -1.77 9.82
N GLU A 655 19.85 -1.46 9.16
CA GLU A 655 19.56 -1.70 7.75
C GLU A 655 19.91 -0.51 6.86
N LYS A 656 20.64 0.49 7.40
CA LYS A 656 21.22 1.63 6.68
C LYS A 656 20.20 2.62 6.10
N GLY A 657 18.95 2.61 6.56
CA GLY A 657 17.97 3.66 6.28
C GLY A 657 18.18 4.88 7.19
N PHE A 658 18.13 6.10 6.66
CA PHE A 658 18.39 7.31 7.43
C PHE A 658 17.17 7.76 8.23
N THR A 659 17.40 8.19 9.47
CA THR A 659 16.33 8.54 10.43
C THR A 659 16.38 9.98 10.90
N SER A 660 17.57 10.51 11.16
CA SER A 660 17.69 11.92 11.54
C SER A 660 19.05 12.47 11.15
N ALA A 661 19.10 13.75 10.82
CA ALA A 661 20.34 14.49 10.69
C ALA A 661 20.38 15.62 11.71
N LEU A 662 21.45 15.67 12.48
CA LEU A 662 21.66 16.67 13.53
C LEU A 662 22.82 17.59 13.11
N PRO A 663 22.53 18.86 12.80
CA PRO A 663 23.56 19.85 12.53
C PRO A 663 24.09 20.46 13.83
N PHE A 664 25.42 20.57 13.92
CA PHE A 664 26.13 21.15 15.05
C PHE A 664 27.11 22.23 14.58
N SER A 665 27.20 23.33 15.31
CA SER A 665 28.13 24.43 15.02
C SER A 665 28.64 25.10 16.28
N GLU A 666 29.86 25.65 16.22
CA GLU A 666 30.38 26.52 17.28
C GLU A 666 29.52 27.77 17.51
N GLN A 667 28.95 28.32 16.43
CA GLN A 667 28.07 29.49 16.48
C GLN A 667 26.60 29.12 16.69
N GLY A 668 26.26 27.83 16.64
CA GLY A 668 24.87 27.36 16.75
C GLY A 668 23.99 27.98 15.65
N SER A 669 22.87 28.57 16.05
CA SER A 669 21.94 29.22 15.12
C SER A 669 22.50 30.48 14.45
N GLU A 670 23.67 31.00 14.82
CA GLU A 670 24.27 32.16 14.15
C GLU A 670 25.13 31.77 12.92
N ASP A 671 25.31 30.48 12.67
CA ASP A 671 26.07 29.96 11.51
C ASP A 671 25.23 30.03 10.22
N VAL A 672 25.36 31.14 9.47
CA VAL A 672 24.54 31.44 8.29
C VAL A 672 24.74 30.42 7.17
N LYS A 673 25.99 30.01 6.89
CA LYS A 673 26.28 28.98 5.89
C LYS A 673 25.69 27.62 6.27
N LEU A 674 25.77 27.21 7.54
CA LEU A 674 25.14 25.96 7.98
C LEU A 674 23.61 26.03 7.89
N GLN A 675 22.99 27.17 8.21
CA GLN A 675 21.54 27.36 8.03
C GLN A 675 21.12 27.19 6.57
N LYS A 676 21.85 27.79 5.63
CA LYS A 676 21.58 27.63 4.19
C LYS A 676 21.66 26.16 3.78
N LEU A 677 22.70 25.46 4.22
CA LEU A 677 22.86 24.02 3.94
C LEU A 677 21.69 23.20 4.46
N VAL A 678 21.31 23.40 5.73
CA VAL A 678 20.18 22.69 6.35
C VAL A 678 18.87 22.97 5.62
N ASN A 679 18.61 24.23 5.27
CA ASN A 679 17.39 24.60 4.53
C ASN A 679 17.36 23.98 3.13
N PHE A 680 18.48 23.94 2.44
CA PHE A 680 18.59 23.27 1.14
C PHE A 680 18.25 21.78 1.25
N LEU A 681 18.84 21.10 2.25
CA LEU A 681 18.60 19.67 2.48
C LEU A 681 17.16 19.35 2.89
N ILE A 682 16.44 20.29 3.52
CA ILE A 682 15.01 20.13 3.84
C ILE A 682 14.14 20.24 2.58
N GLN A 683 14.57 21.01 1.59
CA GLN A 683 13.82 21.26 0.35
C GLN A 683 14.07 20.21 -0.74
N SER A 684 15.20 19.48 -0.67
CA SER A 684 15.66 18.44 -1.62
C SER A 684 15.29 17.02 -1.19
#